data_AF-A0A8C5BNW5-F1
#
_entry.id   AF-A0A8C5BNW5-F1
#
_cell.length_a   1.000
_cell.length_b   1.000
_cell.length_c   1.000
_cell.angle_alpha   90.00
_cell.angle_beta   90.00
_cell.angle_gamma   90.00
#
_symmetry.space_group_name_H-M   'P 1'
#
loop_
_entity.id
_entity.type
_entity.pdbx_description
1 polymer ?
#
loop_
_entity_poly.entity_id
_entity_poly.type
_entity_poly.pdbx_seq_one_letter_code
_entity_poly.pdbx_strand_id
1 'polypeptide(L)'
;MASVHESLYFNPMMTNGVVHANVFGIKDWVTPYKISVLSLLYEMTTSKIALQEKRRLNKLILPLQQGPDLQLGQFLKTVEDCCPQTAFAVKIRLNEMADGELKDMEFFFTTLPNPTFDSEAYKTSVVGLFIRHMLLAYNKLSFSQVYKLYKSLQHYYHMGVPTFVADDSDMDLTSTEVTIGDKMERELDSPLTFCVRNEDPVSRGPLSQKQAEYFLAKQAYLLKNDDNKALRPAKLQEELNNMLKFNPDFAEAHYLNYLNSMRVQDIYISTHSLLHYFDRLILSGSEGKSNGDEGYGRSLRYAALNLASLHCRFGHYQLADLALQEAIRIAQESNDHVCLQHCLSWLYTLEQMKGSDSSVLTEDSVKMAAHFCLPYLASLGIQSLVQQGAVQGKSAHELMDALKDTDILHWKHSLSELIEISLAQTISIWRMYGKSTMAQQQAQLLLNMSSLEPVNFGVTQNNTEAFAVALCHLAELHAEQGLYGGTTEIFKHLKEQFPPHTQHAKLWMLCDLKIQFEKHMNDGKYHLAQPLVPAIRAQNKTEGLYRKAQVLKSLSRTTEAYRILQKLQVHCEKTRCTETIIRWNVNLPPPPNVLFLHLSGLPSPADVGGPGAHPGPRRHHGQRARADAGSPLSDGPGRHAAQRTRASR
;
A
#
# COMPACT_ATOMS: atom_id res chain seq x y z
N MET A 1 8.14 28.56 -20.25
CA MET A 1 8.17 28.20 -21.69
C MET A 1 9.45 27.44 -22.08
N ALA A 2 10.64 27.84 -21.62
CA ALA A 2 11.89 27.14 -21.96
C ALA A 2 11.90 25.63 -21.57
N SER A 3 11.44 25.27 -20.37
CA SER A 3 11.45 23.86 -19.88
C SER A 3 10.60 22.87 -20.72
N VAL A 4 9.62 23.36 -21.48
CA VAL A 4 8.87 22.54 -22.46
C VAL A 4 9.76 22.17 -23.66
N HIS A 5 10.72 23.01 -24.03
CA HIS A 5 11.63 22.76 -25.14
C HIS A 5 12.75 21.78 -24.78
N GLU A 6 13.24 21.79 -23.54
CA GLU A 6 14.32 20.89 -23.10
C GLU A 6 13.82 19.45 -22.88
N SER A 7 12.63 19.29 -22.30
CA SER A 7 12.00 17.96 -22.11
C SER A 7 11.72 17.21 -23.42
N LEU A 8 11.66 17.90 -24.57
CA LEU A 8 11.50 17.28 -25.89
C LEU A 8 12.77 16.62 -26.43
N TYR A 9 13.98 16.97 -25.95
CA TYR A 9 15.24 16.39 -26.42
C TYR A 9 15.64 15.10 -25.69
N PHE A 10 15.23 14.95 -24.43
CA PHE A 10 15.60 13.81 -23.58
C PHE A 10 14.52 12.71 -23.49
N ASN A 11 13.37 12.88 -24.14
CA ASN A 11 12.38 11.79 -24.23
C ASN A 11 12.80 10.77 -25.30
N PRO A 12 12.96 9.47 -24.98
CA PRO A 12 13.30 8.44 -25.96
C PRO A 12 12.10 8.16 -26.88
N MET A 13 12.08 8.89 -28.00
CA MET A 13 10.97 8.96 -28.94
C MET A 13 11.31 8.35 -30.31
N MET A 14 10.26 7.94 -31.03
CA MET A 14 10.33 7.64 -32.46
C MET A 14 10.59 8.91 -33.26
N THR A 15 11.87 9.20 -33.50
CA THR A 15 12.36 10.28 -34.36
C THR A 15 12.28 9.86 -35.83
N ASN A 16 11.18 10.22 -36.50
CA ASN A 16 11.06 10.08 -37.95
C ASN A 16 11.83 11.23 -38.62
N GLY A 17 12.96 10.94 -39.28
CA GLY A 17 13.85 11.94 -39.88
C GLY A 17 13.24 12.76 -41.03
N VAL A 18 12.06 12.38 -41.53
CA VAL A 18 11.28 13.18 -42.52
C VAL A 18 10.35 14.17 -41.82
N VAL A 19 10.08 13.99 -40.52
CA VAL A 19 9.09 14.75 -39.73
C VAL A 19 9.79 15.44 -38.55
N HIS A 20 10.63 16.42 -38.87
CA HIS A 20 11.44 17.19 -37.90
C HIS A 20 10.67 18.03 -36.87
N ALA A 21 9.32 18.05 -36.90
CA ALA A 21 8.47 18.90 -36.06
C ALA A 21 7.58 18.08 -35.09
N ASN A 22 8.19 17.22 -34.27
CA ASN A 22 7.48 16.34 -33.33
C ASN A 22 7.08 17.06 -32.02
N VAL A 23 6.33 18.18 -32.14
CA VAL A 23 5.88 19.03 -31.00
C VAL A 23 4.98 18.27 -30.00
N PHE A 24 4.37 17.16 -30.43
CA PHE A 24 3.65 16.23 -29.57
C PHE A 24 4.14 14.79 -29.80
N GLY A 25 4.94 14.29 -28.84
CA GLY A 25 5.40 12.90 -28.81
C GLY A 25 4.28 11.92 -28.48
N ILE A 26 4.14 10.88 -29.29
CA ILE A 26 3.22 9.77 -29.00
C ILE A 26 4.04 8.69 -28.28
N LYS A 27 3.73 8.47 -27.00
CA LYS A 27 4.31 7.40 -26.15
C LYS A 27 3.79 5.99 -26.51
N ASP A 28 2.73 5.91 -27.30
CA ASP A 28 2.11 4.65 -27.73
C ASP A 28 2.80 4.03 -28.95
N TRP A 29 3.04 2.72 -28.88
CA TRP A 29 3.59 1.92 -29.96
C TRP A 29 2.55 0.90 -30.45
N VAL A 30 2.42 0.75 -31.77
CA VAL A 30 1.59 -0.28 -32.41
C VAL A 30 2.37 -1.60 -32.43
N THR A 31 1.69 -2.69 -32.07
CA THR A 31 2.26 -4.05 -31.99
C THR A 31 1.31 -5.06 -32.64
N PRO A 32 1.78 -6.26 -33.02
CA PRO A 32 0.92 -7.30 -33.59
C PRO A 32 -0.29 -7.68 -32.71
N TYR A 33 -0.09 -7.72 -31.39
CA TYR A 33 -1.19 -7.91 -30.43
C TYR A 33 -2.21 -6.77 -30.51
N LYS A 34 -1.78 -5.50 -30.57
CA LYS A 34 -2.70 -4.36 -30.69
C LYS A 34 -3.42 -4.35 -32.04
N ILE A 35 -2.81 -4.85 -33.11
CA ILE A 35 -3.51 -5.10 -34.39
C ILE A 35 -4.61 -6.16 -34.19
N SER A 36 -4.33 -7.25 -33.45
CA SER A 36 -5.36 -8.26 -33.12
C SER A 36 -6.52 -7.67 -32.31
N VAL A 37 -6.24 -6.79 -31.33
CA VAL A 37 -7.27 -6.06 -30.58
C VAL A 37 -8.06 -5.11 -31.48
N LEU A 38 -7.43 -4.42 -32.44
CA LEU A 38 -8.14 -3.59 -33.43
C LEU A 38 -9.03 -4.44 -34.34
N SER A 39 -8.56 -5.60 -34.80
CA SER A 39 -9.37 -6.53 -35.60
C SER A 39 -10.60 -7.03 -34.82
N LEU A 40 -10.44 -7.35 -33.52
CA LEU A 40 -11.56 -7.69 -32.64
C LEU A 40 -12.59 -6.55 -32.52
N LEU A 41 -12.14 -5.31 -32.31
CA LEU A 41 -13.02 -4.15 -32.23
C LEU A 41 -13.76 -3.88 -33.56
N TYR A 42 -13.08 -4.08 -34.69
CA TYR A 42 -13.67 -3.98 -36.03
C TYR A 42 -14.76 -5.04 -36.25
N GLU A 43 -14.49 -6.31 -35.92
CA GLU A 43 -15.50 -7.37 -36.02
C GLU A 43 -16.68 -7.14 -35.08
N MET A 44 -16.45 -6.62 -33.87
CA MET A 44 -17.53 -6.34 -32.90
C MET A 44 -18.47 -5.19 -33.30
N THR A 45 -18.05 -4.32 -34.21
CA THR A 45 -18.87 -3.23 -34.79
C THR A 45 -19.47 -3.60 -36.15
N THR A 46 -18.91 -4.59 -36.85
CA THR A 46 -19.34 -5.00 -38.20
C THR A 46 -20.27 -6.23 -38.18
N SER A 47 -20.01 -7.19 -37.29
CA SER A 47 -20.73 -8.46 -37.21
C SER A 47 -21.92 -8.43 -36.23
N LYS A 48 -23.02 -9.13 -36.58
CA LYS A 48 -24.25 -9.22 -35.76
C LYS A 48 -24.10 -10.24 -34.61
N ILE A 49 -23.33 -9.88 -33.60
CA ILE A 49 -23.07 -10.71 -32.41
C ILE A 49 -24.31 -10.78 -31.50
N ALA A 50 -24.59 -11.95 -30.90
CA ALA A 50 -25.70 -12.11 -29.97
C ALA A 50 -25.51 -11.30 -28.67
N LEU A 51 -26.59 -10.79 -28.07
CA LEU A 51 -26.52 -9.86 -26.94
C LEU A 51 -25.77 -10.43 -25.71
N GLN A 52 -25.88 -11.74 -25.46
CA GLN A 52 -25.14 -12.40 -24.38
C GLN A 52 -23.63 -12.46 -24.64
N GLU A 53 -23.23 -12.79 -25.87
CA GLU A 53 -21.83 -12.83 -26.31
C GLU A 53 -21.22 -11.42 -26.34
N LYS A 54 -21.95 -10.43 -26.90
CA LYS A 54 -21.55 -9.01 -26.87
C LYS A 54 -21.37 -8.52 -25.42
N ARG A 55 -22.18 -9.00 -24.46
CA ARG A 55 -22.00 -8.73 -23.02
C ARG A 55 -20.77 -9.43 -22.41
N ARG A 56 -20.38 -10.62 -22.88
CA ARG A 56 -19.13 -11.30 -22.48
C ARG A 56 -17.91 -10.53 -23.02
N LEU A 57 -17.88 -10.30 -24.34
CA LEU A 57 -16.80 -9.56 -25.01
C LEU A 57 -16.62 -8.15 -24.45
N ASN A 58 -17.71 -7.42 -24.15
CA ASN A 58 -17.62 -6.08 -23.53
C ASN A 58 -16.95 -6.08 -22.14
N LYS A 59 -16.97 -7.19 -21.38
CA LYS A 59 -16.17 -7.32 -20.14
C LYS A 59 -14.68 -7.55 -20.44
N LEU A 60 -14.36 -8.14 -21.58
CA LEU A 60 -13.00 -8.52 -21.99
C LEU A 60 -12.24 -7.40 -22.71
N ILE A 61 -12.93 -6.51 -23.44
CA ILE A 61 -12.31 -5.39 -24.19
C ILE A 61 -11.39 -4.55 -23.30
N LEU A 62 -11.85 -4.09 -22.13
CA LEU A 62 -11.08 -3.17 -21.30
C LEU A 62 -9.81 -3.83 -20.71
N PRO A 63 -9.88 -5.07 -20.16
CA PRO A 63 -8.69 -5.87 -19.86
C PRO A 63 -7.72 -6.05 -21.05
N LEU A 64 -8.22 -6.33 -22.26
CA LEU A 64 -7.36 -6.50 -23.45
C LEU A 64 -6.70 -5.18 -23.91
N GLN A 65 -7.38 -4.04 -23.77
CA GLN A 65 -6.86 -2.72 -24.15
C GLN A 65 -5.82 -2.17 -23.17
N GLN A 66 -5.94 -2.47 -21.87
CA GLN A 66 -5.04 -1.96 -20.81
C GLN A 66 -4.00 -2.98 -20.33
N GLY A 67 -4.20 -4.26 -20.64
CA GLY A 67 -3.32 -5.36 -20.26
C GLY A 67 -1.99 -5.40 -21.03
N PRO A 68 -1.07 -6.29 -20.64
CA PRO A 68 0.15 -6.58 -21.39
C PRO A 68 -0.17 -7.25 -22.73
N ASP A 69 0.74 -7.14 -23.70
CA ASP A 69 0.62 -7.82 -24.99
C ASP A 69 0.64 -9.36 -24.80
N LEU A 70 -0.40 -10.03 -25.30
CA LEU A 70 -0.55 -11.49 -25.24
C LEU A 70 0.01 -12.16 -26.49
N GLN A 71 0.32 -13.46 -26.41
CA GLN A 71 0.57 -14.29 -27.60
C GLN A 71 -0.75 -14.57 -28.34
N LEU A 72 -0.70 -14.71 -29.67
CA LEU A 72 -1.92 -14.87 -30.49
C LEU A 72 -2.79 -16.07 -30.06
N GLY A 73 -2.20 -17.23 -29.76
CA GLY A 73 -2.95 -18.40 -29.29
C GLY A 73 -3.66 -18.17 -27.95
N GLN A 74 -3.06 -17.39 -27.04
CA GLN A 74 -3.70 -16.99 -25.78
C GLN A 74 -4.83 -15.98 -26.03
N PHE A 75 -4.58 -14.97 -26.87
CA PHE A 75 -5.57 -13.97 -27.27
C PHE A 75 -6.79 -14.63 -27.93
N LEU A 76 -6.59 -15.42 -28.98
CA LEU A 76 -7.68 -16.10 -29.71
C LEU A 76 -8.51 -16.97 -28.76
N LYS A 77 -7.87 -17.75 -27.88
CA LYS A 77 -8.57 -18.56 -26.88
C LYS A 77 -9.48 -17.70 -25.96
N THR A 78 -8.97 -16.58 -25.43
CA THR A 78 -9.80 -15.71 -24.57
C THR A 78 -11.00 -15.08 -25.29
N VAL A 79 -10.90 -14.87 -26.61
CA VAL A 79 -12.02 -14.41 -27.45
C VAL A 79 -12.97 -15.57 -27.75
N GLU A 80 -12.44 -16.76 -28.03
CA GLU A 80 -13.19 -17.99 -28.34
C GLU A 80 -14.07 -18.45 -27.16
N ASP A 81 -13.53 -18.41 -25.94
CA ASP A 81 -14.26 -18.62 -24.69
C ASP A 81 -15.47 -17.66 -24.51
N CYS A 82 -15.45 -16.51 -25.19
CA CYS A 82 -16.50 -15.48 -25.15
C CYS A 82 -17.47 -15.51 -26.35
N CYS A 83 -16.95 -15.72 -27.56
CA CYS A 83 -17.68 -15.86 -28.82
C CYS A 83 -16.78 -16.52 -29.90
N PRO A 84 -17.00 -17.81 -30.25
CA PRO A 84 -16.14 -18.51 -31.21
C PRO A 84 -16.26 -17.95 -32.63
N GLN A 85 -17.42 -17.42 -33.02
CA GLN A 85 -17.62 -16.82 -34.34
C GLN A 85 -16.74 -15.58 -34.55
N THR A 86 -16.66 -14.70 -33.54
CA THR A 86 -15.77 -13.53 -33.59
C THR A 86 -14.30 -13.93 -33.53
N ALA A 87 -13.92 -14.94 -32.73
CA ALA A 87 -12.55 -15.45 -32.70
C ALA A 87 -12.10 -15.98 -34.08
N PHE A 88 -12.97 -16.73 -34.76
CA PHE A 88 -12.71 -17.25 -36.10
C PHE A 88 -12.62 -16.13 -37.16
N ALA A 89 -13.52 -15.15 -37.14
CA ALA A 89 -13.46 -13.99 -38.04
C ALA A 89 -12.17 -13.17 -37.85
N VAL A 90 -11.74 -12.94 -36.60
CA VAL A 90 -10.46 -12.27 -36.30
C VAL A 90 -9.28 -13.13 -36.76
N LYS A 91 -9.31 -14.45 -36.60
CA LYS A 91 -8.25 -15.35 -37.11
C LYS A 91 -8.12 -15.30 -38.64
N ILE A 92 -9.23 -15.22 -39.38
CA ILE A 92 -9.22 -15.05 -40.85
C ILE A 92 -8.63 -13.69 -41.22
N ARG A 93 -9.12 -12.59 -40.63
CA ARG A 93 -8.63 -11.23 -40.92
C ARG A 93 -7.13 -11.07 -40.62
N LEU A 94 -6.64 -11.72 -39.56
CA LEU A 94 -5.21 -11.76 -39.27
C LEU A 94 -4.42 -12.62 -40.26
N ASN A 95 -5.01 -13.69 -40.82
CA ASN A 95 -4.41 -14.48 -41.90
C ASN A 95 -4.29 -13.66 -43.19
N GLU A 96 -5.36 -12.96 -43.59
CA GLU A 96 -5.40 -12.08 -44.77
C GLU A 96 -4.28 -11.02 -44.72
N MET A 97 -4.03 -10.41 -43.56
CA MET A 97 -2.95 -9.43 -43.37
C MET A 97 -1.55 -10.04 -43.18
N ALA A 98 -1.44 -11.32 -42.82
CA ALA A 98 -0.17 -12.00 -42.57
C ALA A 98 0.35 -12.73 -43.81
N ASP A 99 -0.49 -13.51 -44.49
CA ASP A 99 -0.12 -14.24 -45.72
C ASP A 99 -0.19 -13.34 -46.97
N GLY A 100 -0.94 -12.24 -46.90
CA GLY A 100 -1.03 -11.21 -47.95
C GLY A 100 0.19 -10.29 -48.03
N GLU A 101 0.08 -9.22 -48.81
CA GLU A 101 1.11 -8.20 -48.97
C GLU A 101 0.98 -7.05 -47.95
N LEU A 102 2.01 -6.19 -47.88
CA LEU A 102 2.02 -5.00 -47.02
C LEU A 102 0.79 -4.09 -47.23
N LYS A 103 0.29 -4.02 -48.48
CA LYS A 103 -0.89 -3.24 -48.89
C LYS A 103 -2.16 -3.69 -48.16
N ASP A 104 -2.25 -4.95 -47.76
CA ASP A 104 -3.47 -5.53 -47.18
C ASP A 104 -3.57 -5.17 -45.68
N MET A 105 -2.43 -5.09 -44.99
CA MET A 105 -2.33 -4.47 -43.67
C MET A 105 -2.60 -2.95 -43.73
N GLU A 106 -2.07 -2.24 -44.74
CA GLU A 106 -2.34 -0.81 -44.93
C GLU A 106 -3.82 -0.54 -45.24
N PHE A 107 -4.44 -1.37 -46.09
CA PHE A 107 -5.86 -1.33 -46.40
C PHE A 107 -6.73 -1.52 -45.15
N PHE A 108 -6.38 -2.45 -44.25
CA PHE A 108 -7.05 -2.58 -42.95
C PHE A 108 -6.96 -1.29 -42.12
N PHE A 109 -5.79 -0.64 -42.05
CA PHE A 109 -5.64 0.65 -41.34
C PHE A 109 -6.43 1.80 -41.99
N THR A 110 -6.68 1.78 -43.31
CA THR A 110 -7.60 2.73 -43.96
C THR A 110 -9.08 2.37 -43.80
N THR A 111 -9.40 1.08 -43.60
CA THR A 111 -10.77 0.55 -43.48
C THR A 111 -11.28 0.58 -42.03
N LEU A 112 -10.38 0.63 -41.03
CA LEU A 112 -10.73 0.88 -39.64
C LEU A 112 -11.59 2.16 -39.54
N PRO A 113 -12.80 2.11 -38.95
CA PRO A 113 -13.67 3.26 -38.89
C PRO A 113 -13.03 4.35 -38.05
N ASN A 114 -12.52 5.39 -38.70
CA ASN A 114 -12.10 6.62 -38.04
C ASN A 114 -13.33 7.16 -37.28
N PRO A 115 -13.31 7.19 -35.93
CA PRO A 115 -14.53 7.39 -35.18
C PRO A 115 -15.09 8.79 -35.42
N THR A 116 -16.15 8.89 -36.22
CA THR A 116 -16.91 10.11 -36.50
C THR A 116 -18.08 10.25 -35.52
N PHE A 117 -19.07 11.09 -35.80
CA PHE A 117 -20.23 11.26 -34.91
C PHE A 117 -21.23 10.10 -35.01
N ASP A 118 -21.19 9.35 -36.12
CA ASP A 118 -22.22 8.35 -36.50
C ASP A 118 -21.72 6.90 -36.43
N SER A 119 -20.61 6.64 -35.72
CA SER A 119 -20.04 5.30 -35.50
C SER A 119 -20.39 4.77 -34.10
N GLU A 120 -20.59 3.45 -33.97
CA GLU A 120 -20.80 2.79 -32.66
C GLU A 120 -19.64 3.06 -31.67
N ALA A 121 -18.42 3.27 -32.18
CA ALA A 121 -17.27 3.71 -31.39
C ALA A 121 -17.16 5.25 -31.37
N TYR A 122 -17.88 5.93 -30.47
CA TYR A 122 -17.87 7.39 -30.39
C TYR A 122 -16.51 7.99 -30.00
N LYS A 123 -16.18 9.19 -30.51
CA LYS A 123 -14.88 9.90 -30.40
C LYS A 123 -14.25 10.04 -29.01
N THR A 124 -15.07 10.10 -27.97
CA THR A 124 -14.65 10.28 -26.56
C THR A 124 -14.79 9.00 -25.72
N SER A 125 -15.27 7.91 -26.30
CA SER A 125 -15.29 6.60 -25.63
C SER A 125 -13.87 6.04 -25.49
N VAL A 126 -13.65 5.15 -24.51
CA VAL A 126 -12.34 4.49 -24.33
C VAL A 126 -11.91 3.72 -25.59
N VAL A 127 -12.86 3.09 -26.29
CA VAL A 127 -12.63 2.41 -27.57
C VAL A 127 -12.24 3.39 -28.68
N GLY A 128 -12.98 4.49 -28.83
CA GLY A 128 -12.67 5.54 -29.82
C GLY A 128 -11.32 6.21 -29.55
N LEU A 129 -10.96 6.40 -28.27
CA LEU A 129 -9.63 6.86 -27.88
C LEU A 129 -8.54 5.84 -28.21
N PHE A 130 -8.74 4.55 -27.92
CA PHE A 130 -7.77 3.50 -28.26
C PHE A 130 -7.51 3.43 -29.77
N ILE A 131 -8.58 3.38 -30.58
CA ILE A 131 -8.49 3.37 -32.06
C ILE A 131 -7.75 4.61 -32.56
N ARG A 132 -8.08 5.82 -32.03
CA ARG A 132 -7.38 7.05 -32.41
C ARG A 132 -5.90 7.07 -32.02
N HIS A 133 -5.53 6.57 -30.84
CA HIS A 133 -4.11 6.46 -30.47
C HIS A 133 -3.35 5.53 -31.41
N MET A 134 -3.93 4.38 -31.78
CA MET A 134 -3.28 3.43 -32.69
C MET A 134 -3.17 3.98 -34.12
N LEU A 135 -4.22 4.62 -34.65
CA LEU A 135 -4.17 5.28 -35.97
C LEU A 135 -3.14 6.42 -36.00
N LEU A 136 -3.08 7.25 -34.95
CA LEU A 136 -2.09 8.33 -34.85
C LEU A 136 -0.65 7.81 -34.68
N ALA A 137 -0.46 6.69 -33.98
CA ALA A 137 0.84 6.04 -33.87
C ALA A 137 1.27 5.41 -35.21
N TYR A 138 0.37 4.70 -35.90
CA TYR A 138 0.61 4.12 -37.22
C TYR A 138 0.97 5.19 -38.27
N ASN A 139 0.17 6.26 -38.35
CA ASN A 139 0.37 7.33 -39.33
C ASN A 139 1.64 8.18 -39.11
N LYS A 140 2.38 7.99 -38.01
CA LYS A 140 3.70 8.60 -37.78
C LYS A 140 4.87 7.70 -38.20
N LEU A 141 4.64 6.42 -38.47
CA LEU A 141 5.67 5.47 -38.88
C LEU A 141 6.18 5.80 -40.30
N SER A 142 7.50 5.73 -40.48
CA SER A 142 8.11 5.68 -41.82
C SER A 142 7.88 4.31 -42.48
N PHE A 143 7.96 4.23 -43.80
CA PHE A 143 7.79 2.98 -44.56
C PHE A 143 8.66 1.81 -44.02
N SER A 144 9.90 2.08 -43.62
CA SER A 144 10.78 1.06 -43.01
C SER A 144 10.25 0.53 -41.66
N GLN A 145 9.60 1.39 -40.86
CA GLN A 145 8.97 1.00 -39.60
C GLN A 145 7.65 0.26 -39.83
N VAL A 146 6.85 0.67 -40.83
CA VAL A 146 5.63 -0.06 -41.25
C VAL A 146 5.97 -1.47 -41.76
N TYR A 147 7.01 -1.60 -42.58
CA TYR A 147 7.51 -2.90 -43.05
C TYR A 147 8.02 -3.80 -41.90
N LYS A 148 8.72 -3.22 -40.92
CA LYS A 148 9.13 -3.94 -39.69
C LYS A 148 7.94 -4.40 -38.84
N LEU A 149 6.90 -3.56 -38.72
CA LEU A 149 5.66 -3.92 -38.02
C LEU A 149 4.95 -5.08 -38.72
N TYR A 150 4.83 -5.04 -40.05
CA TYR A 150 4.30 -6.13 -40.87
C TYR A 150 5.12 -7.43 -40.73
N LYS A 151 6.45 -7.38 -40.78
CA LYS A 151 7.28 -8.58 -40.52
C LYS A 151 7.13 -9.12 -39.10
N SER A 152 6.90 -8.24 -38.12
CA SER A 152 6.55 -8.67 -36.75
C SER A 152 5.15 -9.30 -36.67
N LEU A 153 4.19 -8.84 -37.48
CA LEU A 153 2.85 -9.41 -37.59
C LEU A 153 2.88 -10.80 -38.22
N GLN A 154 3.61 -11.00 -39.32
CA GLN A 154 3.80 -12.31 -39.94
C GLN A 154 4.40 -13.31 -38.94
N HIS A 155 5.49 -12.93 -38.25
CA HIS A 155 6.12 -13.79 -37.25
C HIS A 155 5.19 -14.12 -36.07
N TYR A 156 4.46 -13.13 -35.55
CA TYR A 156 3.46 -13.30 -34.49
C TYR A 156 2.29 -14.21 -34.91
N TYR A 157 1.90 -14.19 -36.19
CA TYR A 157 0.88 -15.09 -36.73
C TYR A 157 1.40 -16.54 -36.81
N HIS A 158 2.52 -16.77 -37.51
CA HIS A 158 3.04 -18.12 -37.74
C HIS A 158 3.56 -18.81 -36.45
N MET A 159 4.02 -18.06 -35.45
CA MET A 159 4.35 -18.62 -34.13
C MET A 159 3.11 -18.78 -33.22
N GLY A 160 2.00 -18.16 -33.59
CA GLY A 160 0.78 -18.06 -32.79
C GLY A 160 -0.32 -19.05 -33.15
N VAL A 161 -0.29 -19.58 -34.38
CA VAL A 161 -1.18 -20.65 -34.85
C VAL A 161 -0.45 -21.99 -34.71
N PRO A 162 -0.95 -22.94 -33.89
CA PRO A 162 -0.42 -24.30 -33.87
C PRO A 162 -0.50 -24.91 -35.27
N THR A 163 0.61 -25.42 -35.78
CA THR A 163 0.68 -26.03 -37.09
C THR A 163 -0.06 -27.37 -37.07
N PHE A 164 -1.36 -27.34 -37.32
CA PHE A 164 -2.11 -28.50 -37.78
C PHE A 164 -1.60 -28.87 -39.19
N VAL A 165 -0.44 -29.54 -39.22
CA VAL A 165 -0.09 -30.40 -40.34
C VAL A 165 -1.20 -31.45 -40.39
N ALA A 166 -1.94 -31.51 -41.49
CA ALA A 166 -2.91 -32.57 -41.69
C ALA A 166 -2.13 -33.87 -41.85
N ASP A 167 -2.27 -34.78 -40.88
CA ASP A 167 -1.73 -36.12 -40.95
C ASP A 167 -2.65 -36.97 -41.84
N ASP A 168 -2.56 -36.71 -43.14
CA ASP A 168 -3.21 -37.48 -44.21
C ASP A 168 -2.30 -38.66 -44.55
N SER A 169 -2.15 -39.59 -43.59
CA SER A 169 -1.41 -40.84 -43.76
C SER A 169 -2.19 -42.03 -43.20
N ASP A 170 -2.17 -43.13 -43.97
CA ASP A 170 -3.12 -44.25 -43.98
C ASP A 170 -3.46 -44.95 -42.65
N MET A 171 -4.61 -45.65 -42.73
CA MET A 171 -5.09 -46.70 -41.82
C MET A 171 -4.01 -47.46 -41.01
N ASP A 172 -4.31 -47.71 -39.73
CA ASP A 172 -4.57 -49.09 -39.32
C ASP A 172 -5.56 -49.21 -38.15
N LEU A 173 -6.17 -50.39 -37.99
CA LEU A 173 -7.20 -50.71 -37.00
C LEU A 173 -6.67 -51.65 -35.91
N THR A 174 -6.67 -51.22 -34.65
CA THR A 174 -6.82 -52.15 -33.51
C THR A 174 -7.52 -51.48 -32.31
N SER A 175 -8.22 -52.30 -31.53
CA SER A 175 -9.18 -51.88 -30.50
C SER A 175 -8.72 -52.21 -29.08
N THR A 176 -9.05 -51.35 -28.10
CA THR A 176 -9.46 -51.80 -26.75
C THR A 176 -10.43 -50.79 -26.15
N GLU A 177 -11.36 -51.25 -25.29
CA GLU A 177 -12.50 -50.48 -24.77
C GLU A 177 -12.30 -50.01 -23.30
N VAL A 178 -13.36 -49.41 -22.75
CA VAL A 178 -13.62 -49.13 -21.30
C VAL A 178 -12.72 -48.03 -20.71
N THR A 179 -13.21 -46.98 -20.04
CA THR A 179 -14.38 -46.90 -19.14
C THR A 179 -15.10 -45.55 -19.21
N ILE A 180 -16.43 -45.56 -19.10
CA ILE A 180 -17.26 -44.35 -18.90
C ILE A 180 -17.49 -44.16 -17.39
N GLY A 181 -17.25 -42.96 -16.86
CA GLY A 181 -17.49 -42.64 -15.45
C GLY A 181 -17.72 -41.15 -15.20
N ASP A 182 -18.84 -40.85 -14.53
CA ASP A 182 -19.20 -39.64 -13.79
C ASP A 182 -18.89 -38.25 -14.41
N LYS A 183 -19.89 -37.74 -15.13
CA LYS A 183 -20.23 -36.32 -15.05
C LYS A 183 -20.84 -36.05 -13.67
N MET A 184 -20.37 -35.05 -12.94
CA MET A 184 -21.16 -34.40 -11.89
C MET A 184 -20.92 -32.89 -11.91
N GLU A 185 -22.01 -32.13 -11.75
CA GLU A 185 -22.06 -30.69 -12.00
C GLU A 185 -21.54 -29.88 -10.81
N ARG A 186 -20.81 -28.80 -11.08
CA ARG A 186 -20.67 -27.64 -10.19
C ARG A 186 -20.71 -26.36 -11.02
N GLU A 187 -21.78 -25.61 -10.84
CA GLU A 187 -21.96 -24.29 -11.47
C GLU A 187 -21.11 -23.20 -10.78
N LEU A 188 -21.11 -22.02 -11.41
CA LEU A 188 -20.83 -20.68 -10.87
C LEU A 188 -20.82 -20.64 -9.31
N ASP A 189 -19.76 -20.18 -8.65
CA ASP A 189 -19.23 -18.82 -8.80
C ASP A 189 -17.73 -18.71 -8.46
N SER A 190 -16.99 -17.98 -9.29
CA SER A 190 -15.67 -17.45 -8.93
C SER A 190 -15.38 -16.20 -9.76
N PRO A 191 -14.94 -15.07 -9.15
CA PRO A 191 -14.47 -13.93 -9.92
C PRO A 191 -13.25 -14.34 -10.74
N LEU A 192 -13.21 -13.91 -12.02
CA LEU A 192 -12.20 -14.31 -13.02
C LEU A 192 -10.79 -13.90 -12.57
N THR A 193 -10.15 -14.77 -11.81
CA THR A 193 -8.81 -14.59 -11.29
C THR A 193 -7.85 -14.82 -12.45
N PHE A 194 -7.13 -13.79 -12.85
CA PHE A 194 -6.21 -13.81 -13.99
C PHE A 194 -4.95 -14.63 -13.63
N CYS A 195 -5.10 -15.94 -13.66
CA CYS A 195 -4.08 -16.93 -13.31
C CYS A 195 -2.97 -16.98 -14.36
N VAL A 196 -2.03 -16.04 -14.27
CA VAL A 196 -0.68 -16.23 -14.82
C VAL A 196 -0.03 -17.37 -14.04
N ARG A 197 -0.20 -18.60 -14.50
CA ARG A 197 0.68 -19.70 -14.11
C ARG A 197 2.11 -19.34 -14.53
N ASN A 198 3.07 -19.72 -13.70
CA ASN A 198 4.48 -19.52 -14.01
C ASN A 198 4.87 -20.51 -15.12
N GLU A 199 4.97 -20.00 -16.34
CA GLU A 199 5.71 -20.59 -17.46
C GLU A 199 6.96 -19.71 -17.69
N ASP A 200 8.04 -20.30 -18.19
CA ASP A 200 9.38 -19.67 -18.18
C ASP A 200 9.57 -18.59 -19.28
N PRO A 201 10.54 -17.66 -19.11
CA PRO A 201 10.56 -16.41 -19.86
C PRO A 201 11.13 -16.54 -21.27
N VAL A 202 10.30 -16.98 -22.21
CA VAL A 202 10.49 -16.62 -23.63
C VAL A 202 10.37 -15.10 -23.73
N SER A 203 11.45 -14.44 -24.17
CA SER A 203 11.65 -12.98 -24.14
C SER A 203 10.39 -12.18 -24.48
N ARG A 204 9.73 -11.61 -23.45
CA ARG A 204 8.65 -10.65 -23.65
C ARG A 204 9.15 -9.49 -24.51
N GLY A 205 8.35 -9.08 -25.49
CA GLY A 205 8.64 -7.88 -26.27
C GLY A 205 8.68 -6.63 -25.37
N PRO A 206 9.29 -5.52 -25.83
CA PRO A 206 9.37 -4.29 -25.06
C PRO A 206 7.97 -3.82 -24.65
N LEU A 207 7.72 -3.76 -23.34
CA LEU A 207 6.49 -3.22 -22.75
C LEU A 207 6.28 -1.79 -23.26
N SER A 208 5.10 -1.49 -23.81
CA SER A 208 4.81 -0.11 -24.21
C SER A 208 4.65 0.78 -22.98
N GLN A 209 4.98 2.06 -23.09
CA GLN A 209 5.17 2.93 -21.91
C GLN A 209 4.00 2.91 -20.92
N LYS A 210 2.74 2.93 -21.38
CA LYS A 210 1.56 2.84 -20.48
C LYS A 210 1.45 1.51 -19.73
N GLN A 211 1.83 0.39 -20.35
CA GLN A 211 1.87 -0.92 -19.69
C GLN A 211 3.00 -0.96 -18.65
N ALA A 212 4.13 -0.31 -18.94
CA ALA A 212 5.24 -0.17 -18.01
C ALA A 212 4.89 0.75 -16.83
N GLU A 213 4.31 1.92 -17.08
CA GLU A 213 3.76 2.85 -16.07
C GLU A 213 2.73 2.14 -15.16
N TYR A 214 1.78 1.38 -15.74
CA TYR A 214 0.82 0.56 -15.00
C TYR A 214 1.47 -0.58 -14.19
N PHE A 215 2.46 -1.27 -14.75
CA PHE A 215 3.22 -2.31 -14.03
C PHE A 215 3.95 -1.72 -12.82
N LEU A 216 4.64 -0.59 -12.99
CA LEU A 216 5.34 0.09 -11.89
C LEU A 216 4.37 0.57 -10.82
N ALA A 217 3.26 1.21 -11.19
CA ALA A 217 2.23 1.65 -10.26
C ALA A 217 1.63 0.46 -9.46
N LYS A 218 1.33 -0.65 -10.14
CA LYS A 218 0.87 -1.89 -9.51
C LYS A 218 1.90 -2.47 -8.54
N GLN A 219 3.18 -2.51 -8.92
CA GLN A 219 4.23 -3.01 -8.04
C GLN A 219 4.48 -2.06 -6.86
N ALA A 220 4.47 -0.74 -7.05
CA ALA A 220 4.61 0.23 -5.96
C ALA A 220 3.45 0.12 -4.94
N TYR A 221 2.21 -0.04 -5.41
CA TYR A 221 1.06 -0.35 -4.55
C TYR A 221 1.28 -1.64 -3.76
N LEU A 222 1.74 -2.72 -4.41
CA LEU A 222 1.95 -4.00 -3.73
C LEU A 222 3.11 -3.94 -2.73
N LEU A 223 4.22 -3.27 -3.05
CA LEU A 223 5.31 -3.03 -2.09
C LEU A 223 4.89 -2.18 -0.88
N LYS A 224 3.86 -1.33 -1.03
CA LYS A 224 3.29 -0.57 0.09
C LYS A 224 2.31 -1.40 0.93
N ASN A 225 1.39 -2.10 0.26
CA ASN A 225 0.18 -2.64 0.89
C ASN A 225 0.19 -4.16 1.09
N ASP A 226 0.97 -4.95 0.33
CA ASP A 226 1.17 -6.39 0.54
C ASP A 226 2.43 -6.94 -0.18
N ASP A 227 3.56 -6.90 0.52
CA ASP A 227 4.90 -7.24 0.00
C ASP A 227 5.01 -8.71 -0.48
N ASN A 228 4.11 -9.61 -0.03
CA ASN A 228 4.04 -11.01 -0.49
C ASN A 228 3.42 -11.15 -1.89
N LYS A 229 2.51 -10.24 -2.27
CA LYS A 229 1.84 -10.25 -3.58
C LYS A 229 2.64 -9.46 -4.64
N ALA A 230 3.61 -8.65 -4.22
CA ALA A 230 4.62 -8.09 -5.12
C ALA A 230 5.50 -9.20 -5.74
N LEU A 231 6.18 -8.92 -6.86
CA LEU A 231 7.19 -9.84 -7.38
C LEU A 231 8.33 -10.01 -6.35
N ARG A 232 8.91 -11.21 -6.26
CA ARG A 232 10.10 -11.47 -5.42
C ARG A 232 11.27 -10.55 -5.82
N PRO A 233 12.13 -10.09 -4.89
CA PRO A 233 13.16 -9.09 -5.15
C PRO A 233 14.01 -9.32 -6.41
N ALA A 234 14.50 -10.55 -6.62
CA ALA A 234 15.29 -10.90 -7.81
C ALA A 234 14.50 -10.83 -9.12
N LYS A 235 13.25 -11.34 -9.15
CA LYS A 235 12.40 -11.27 -10.35
C LYS A 235 11.95 -9.84 -10.66
N LEU A 236 11.68 -9.03 -9.63
CA LEU A 236 11.37 -7.61 -9.83
C LEU A 236 12.60 -6.85 -10.37
N GLN A 237 13.79 -7.19 -9.88
CA GLN A 237 15.04 -6.62 -10.38
C GLN A 237 15.29 -6.99 -11.85
N GLU A 238 15.00 -8.23 -12.24
CA GLU A 238 15.14 -8.69 -13.62
C GLU A 238 14.22 -7.93 -14.59
N GLU A 239 12.92 -7.81 -14.25
CA GLU A 239 11.95 -7.03 -15.06
C GLU A 239 12.35 -5.54 -15.13
N LEU A 240 12.78 -4.93 -14.01
CA LEU A 240 13.28 -3.55 -13.98
C LEU A 240 14.54 -3.36 -14.83
N ASN A 241 15.52 -4.26 -14.71
CA ASN A 241 16.74 -4.23 -15.53
C ASN A 241 16.41 -4.43 -17.02
N ASN A 242 15.39 -5.20 -17.37
CA ASN A 242 14.94 -5.38 -18.75
C ASN A 242 14.23 -4.12 -19.27
N MET A 243 13.36 -3.50 -18.48
CA MET A 243 12.74 -2.22 -18.81
C MET A 243 13.78 -1.11 -19.04
N LEU A 244 14.78 -1.01 -18.16
CA LEU A 244 15.85 -0.01 -18.26
C LEU A 244 16.83 -0.24 -19.42
N LYS A 245 16.93 -1.46 -19.98
CA LYS A 245 17.65 -1.71 -21.25
C LYS A 245 16.92 -1.09 -22.45
N PHE A 246 15.59 -1.07 -22.43
CA PHE A 246 14.77 -0.50 -23.51
C PHE A 246 14.57 1.02 -23.35
N ASN A 247 14.50 1.51 -22.11
CA ASN A 247 14.37 2.93 -21.79
C ASN A 247 15.17 3.26 -20.51
N PRO A 248 16.44 3.69 -20.63
CA PRO A 248 17.28 4.06 -19.48
C PRO A 248 16.77 5.28 -18.70
N ASP A 249 16.01 6.15 -19.37
CA ASP A 249 15.57 7.45 -18.88
C ASP A 249 14.20 7.38 -18.16
N PHE A 250 13.64 6.18 -18.01
CA PHE A 250 12.38 5.97 -17.32
C PHE A 250 12.55 6.09 -15.79
N ALA A 251 12.46 7.32 -15.29
CA ALA A 251 12.69 7.70 -13.90
C ALA A 251 11.95 6.79 -12.90
N GLU A 252 10.67 6.51 -13.13
CA GLU A 252 9.81 5.72 -12.25
C GLU A 252 10.34 4.30 -12.00
N ALA A 253 11.08 3.71 -12.97
CA ALA A 253 11.71 2.41 -12.81
C ALA A 253 12.89 2.46 -11.81
N HIS A 254 13.65 3.57 -11.78
CA HIS A 254 14.69 3.81 -10.77
C HIS A 254 14.09 4.02 -9.38
N TYR A 255 12.91 4.66 -9.27
CA TYR A 255 12.20 4.76 -7.99
C TYR A 255 11.70 3.40 -7.47
N LEU A 256 11.16 2.55 -8.34
CA LEU A 256 10.77 1.20 -7.93
C LEU A 256 12.00 0.33 -7.59
N ASN A 257 13.14 0.55 -8.25
CA ASN A 257 14.41 -0.08 -7.91
C ASN A 257 14.90 0.33 -6.50
N TYR A 258 14.74 1.61 -6.13
CA TYR A 258 14.98 2.12 -4.78
C TYR A 258 14.09 1.41 -3.75
N LEU A 259 12.78 1.29 -3.99
CA LEU A 259 11.84 0.58 -3.10
C LEU A 259 12.19 -0.93 -3.00
N ASN A 260 12.53 -1.58 -4.11
CA ASN A 260 12.96 -2.99 -4.15
C ASN A 260 14.23 -3.22 -3.33
N SER A 261 15.18 -2.28 -3.38
CA SER A 261 16.44 -2.31 -2.64
C SER A 261 16.24 -2.02 -1.14
N MET A 262 15.32 -1.11 -0.79
CA MET A 262 14.95 -0.83 0.59
C MET A 262 14.38 -2.05 1.32
N ARG A 263 13.48 -2.82 0.72
CA ARG A 263 12.87 -3.98 1.40
C ARG A 263 13.90 -5.07 1.74
N VAL A 264 14.92 -5.25 0.91
CA VAL A 264 16.06 -6.16 1.19
C VAL A 264 17.16 -5.55 2.08
N GLN A 265 16.96 -4.32 2.57
CA GLN A 265 17.88 -3.59 3.45
C GLN A 265 19.27 -3.28 2.82
N ASP A 266 19.35 -3.17 1.48
CA ASP A 266 20.58 -2.74 0.80
C ASP A 266 20.70 -1.22 0.78
N ILE A 267 21.66 -0.68 1.53
CA ILE A 267 21.92 0.76 1.67
C ILE A 267 22.52 1.35 0.38
N TYR A 268 23.40 0.63 -0.30
CA TYR A 268 24.16 1.14 -1.43
C TYR A 268 23.29 1.21 -2.68
N ILE A 269 22.60 0.12 -3.03
CA ILE A 269 21.74 0.07 -4.23
C ILE A 269 20.52 0.97 -4.04
N SER A 270 19.93 1.06 -2.84
CA SER A 270 18.84 2.02 -2.59
C SER A 270 19.30 3.48 -2.72
N THR A 271 20.47 3.84 -2.17
CA THR A 271 21.01 5.21 -2.31
C THR A 271 21.30 5.56 -3.76
N HIS A 272 22.00 4.69 -4.51
CA HIS A 272 22.29 4.92 -5.93
C HIS A 272 21.01 5.00 -6.78
N SER A 273 20.02 4.15 -6.53
CA SER A 273 18.75 4.16 -7.27
C SER A 273 17.90 5.40 -6.96
N LEU A 274 17.94 5.89 -5.71
CA LEU A 274 17.23 7.10 -5.30
C LEU A 274 17.81 8.34 -5.97
N LEU A 275 19.13 8.47 -6.03
CA LEU A 275 19.81 9.56 -6.73
C LEU A 275 19.51 9.47 -8.24
N HIS A 276 19.70 8.31 -8.86
CA HIS A 276 19.40 8.09 -10.29
C HIS A 276 17.94 8.29 -10.69
N TYR A 277 17.00 8.20 -9.74
CA TYR A 277 15.62 8.64 -9.93
C TYR A 277 15.54 10.17 -10.00
N PHE A 278 16.00 10.87 -8.96
CA PHE A 278 15.87 12.33 -8.88
C PHE A 278 16.71 13.08 -9.93
N ASP A 279 17.87 12.55 -10.33
CA ASP A 279 18.70 13.05 -11.43
C ASP A 279 17.94 13.05 -12.79
N ARG A 280 16.99 12.12 -12.97
CA ARG A 280 16.18 11.95 -14.19
C ARG A 280 14.76 12.48 -14.06
N LEU A 281 14.33 12.89 -12.87
CA LEU A 281 12.93 13.22 -12.58
C LEU A 281 12.57 14.64 -13.02
N ILE A 282 11.83 14.75 -14.13
CA ILE A 282 11.29 16.02 -14.62
C ILE A 282 9.90 16.27 -13.99
N LEU A 283 9.86 16.95 -12.84
CA LEU A 283 8.61 17.33 -12.16
C LEU A 283 7.93 18.55 -12.81
N SER A 284 7.13 18.31 -13.86
CA SER A 284 6.30 19.35 -14.48
C SER A 284 5.02 19.62 -13.68
N GLY A 285 5.05 20.51 -12.67
CA GLY A 285 3.84 20.81 -11.89
C GLY A 285 3.93 22.00 -10.92
N SER A 286 3.25 23.09 -11.25
CA SER A 286 2.92 24.21 -10.35
C SER A 286 1.63 23.92 -9.58
N GLU A 287 1.70 23.04 -8.59
CA GLU A 287 0.56 22.57 -7.78
C GLU A 287 0.15 23.59 -6.70
N GLY A 288 -0.24 24.80 -7.14
CA GLY A 288 -0.63 25.89 -6.26
C GLY A 288 0.54 26.65 -5.62
N LYS A 289 0.23 27.83 -5.06
CA LYS A 289 1.22 28.85 -4.65
C LYS A 289 2.11 28.46 -3.45
N SER A 290 1.79 27.37 -2.74
CA SER A 290 2.54 26.90 -1.57
C SER A 290 3.76 26.03 -1.90
N ASN A 291 3.87 25.53 -3.14
CA ASN A 291 5.00 24.71 -3.61
C ASN A 291 6.22 25.55 -4.06
N GLY A 292 6.25 26.85 -3.74
CA GLY A 292 7.37 27.74 -4.03
C GLY A 292 7.55 28.07 -5.52
N ASP A 293 8.74 28.56 -5.86
CA ASP A 293 9.20 28.78 -7.23
C ASP A 293 9.85 27.50 -7.82
N GLU A 294 10.01 27.44 -9.14
CA GLU A 294 10.63 26.31 -9.85
C GLU A 294 12.13 26.20 -9.50
N GLY A 295 12.83 27.34 -9.45
CA GLY A 295 14.22 27.46 -8.99
C GLY A 295 15.20 26.54 -9.75
N TYR A 296 16.10 25.87 -9.02
CA TYR A 296 16.98 24.81 -9.56
C TYR A 296 16.27 23.45 -9.78
N GLY A 297 14.94 23.47 -9.97
CA GLY A 297 14.10 22.29 -10.17
C GLY A 297 13.44 21.80 -8.88
N ARG A 298 12.17 21.36 -9.00
CA ARG A 298 11.40 20.78 -7.88
C ARG A 298 11.85 19.37 -7.49
N SER A 299 12.63 18.67 -8.31
CA SER A 299 13.21 17.36 -7.98
C SER A 299 14.28 17.46 -6.88
N LEU A 300 15.19 18.44 -6.95
CA LEU A 300 16.36 18.56 -6.08
C LEU A 300 16.00 18.67 -4.59
N ARG A 301 15.00 19.48 -4.24
CA ARG A 301 14.53 19.65 -2.84
C ARG A 301 13.98 18.34 -2.25
N TYR A 302 13.25 17.57 -3.05
CA TYR A 302 12.73 16.27 -2.65
C TYR A 302 13.81 15.17 -2.66
N ALA A 303 14.88 15.31 -3.44
CA ALA A 303 16.01 14.40 -3.44
C ALA A 303 16.73 14.40 -2.07
N ALA A 304 17.11 15.58 -1.58
CA ALA A 304 17.75 15.73 -0.27
C ALA A 304 16.84 15.23 0.87
N LEU A 305 15.53 15.55 0.80
CA LEU A 305 14.54 15.09 1.77
C LEU A 305 14.38 13.56 1.80
N ASN A 306 14.32 12.90 0.64
CA ASN A 306 14.20 11.44 0.59
C ASN A 306 15.52 10.76 0.98
N LEU A 307 16.68 11.36 0.72
CA LEU A 307 17.96 10.88 1.22
C LEU A 307 18.03 10.94 2.76
N ALA A 308 17.52 12.03 3.36
CA ALA A 308 17.38 12.13 4.81
C ALA A 308 16.43 11.05 5.38
N SER A 309 15.29 10.80 4.72
CA SER A 309 14.37 9.71 5.05
C SER A 309 15.05 8.34 4.98
N LEU A 310 15.82 8.08 3.92
CA LEU A 310 16.54 6.82 3.73
C LEU A 310 17.59 6.58 4.82
N HIS A 311 18.40 7.59 5.14
CA HIS A 311 19.36 7.52 6.24
C HIS A 311 18.66 7.34 7.61
N CYS A 312 17.52 8.00 7.84
CA CYS A 312 16.75 7.82 9.06
C CYS A 312 16.21 6.38 9.20
N ARG A 313 15.70 5.79 8.11
CA ARG A 313 15.20 4.40 8.07
C ARG A 313 16.30 3.36 8.32
N PHE A 314 17.55 3.64 7.95
CA PHE A 314 18.71 2.81 8.27
C PHE A 314 19.36 3.14 9.64
N GLY A 315 18.81 4.08 10.41
CA GLY A 315 19.35 4.48 11.72
C GLY A 315 20.63 5.33 11.66
N HIS A 316 20.98 5.87 10.47
CA HIS A 316 22.13 6.74 10.25
C HIS A 316 21.80 8.19 10.65
N TYR A 317 21.36 8.40 11.89
CA TYR A 317 20.75 9.66 12.34
C TYR A 317 21.62 10.91 12.11
N GLN A 318 22.95 10.80 12.16
CA GLN A 318 23.87 11.90 11.87
C GLN A 318 23.89 12.30 10.39
N LEU A 319 23.81 11.33 9.47
CA LEU A 319 23.73 11.61 8.03
C LEU A 319 22.33 12.08 7.62
N ALA A 320 21.29 11.56 8.29
CA ALA A 320 19.92 12.04 8.14
C ALA A 320 19.80 13.51 8.54
N ASP A 321 20.46 13.93 9.63
CA ASP A 321 20.49 15.32 10.10
C ASP A 321 21.09 16.28 9.05
N LEU A 322 22.29 15.95 8.54
CA LEU A 322 22.97 16.76 7.54
C LEU A 322 22.18 16.85 6.22
N ALA A 323 21.62 15.73 5.74
CA ALA A 323 20.77 15.72 4.55
C ALA A 323 19.45 16.50 4.75
N LEU A 324 18.91 16.52 5.98
CA LEU A 324 17.69 17.27 6.31
C LEU A 324 17.96 18.77 6.43
N GLN A 325 19.10 19.19 7.00
CA GLN A 325 19.53 20.59 7.00
C GLN A 325 19.65 21.14 5.57
N GLU A 326 20.24 20.35 4.66
CA GLU A 326 20.36 20.71 3.24
C GLU A 326 18.98 20.74 2.52
N ALA A 327 18.11 19.78 2.81
CA ALA A 327 16.73 19.79 2.29
C ALA A 327 15.95 21.05 2.74
N ILE A 328 16.13 21.47 4.00
CA ILE A 328 15.55 22.71 4.54
C ILE A 328 16.13 23.93 3.82
N ARG A 329 17.45 24.00 3.60
CA ARG A 329 18.11 25.11 2.89
C ARG A 329 17.55 25.28 1.48
N ILE A 330 17.51 24.20 0.69
CA ILE A 330 17.02 24.25 -0.70
C ILE A 330 15.51 24.58 -0.76
N ALA A 331 14.72 24.09 0.20
CA ALA A 331 13.29 24.41 0.30
C ALA A 331 13.04 25.87 0.74
N GLN A 332 13.90 26.45 1.57
CA GLN A 332 13.88 27.89 1.91
C GLN A 332 14.26 28.75 0.70
N GLU A 333 15.33 28.41 -0.02
CA GLU A 333 15.78 29.14 -1.22
C GLU A 333 14.72 29.16 -2.33
N SER A 334 13.91 28.10 -2.44
CA SER A 334 12.78 28.01 -3.38
C SER A 334 11.43 28.49 -2.81
N ASN A 335 11.37 28.90 -1.53
CA ASN A 335 10.14 29.26 -0.81
C ASN A 335 9.05 28.16 -0.83
N ASP A 336 9.45 26.89 -0.86
CA ASP A 336 8.53 25.74 -0.89
C ASP A 336 8.05 25.37 0.52
N HIS A 337 6.92 25.95 0.91
CA HIS A 337 6.30 25.70 2.20
C HIS A 337 5.82 24.25 2.37
N VAL A 338 5.44 23.55 1.29
CA VAL A 338 5.00 22.15 1.34
C VAL A 338 6.20 21.24 1.64
N CYS A 339 7.31 21.41 0.91
CA CYS A 339 8.56 20.71 1.18
C CYS A 339 9.05 21.00 2.61
N LEU A 340 8.94 22.25 3.09
CA LEU A 340 9.29 22.60 4.47
C LEU A 340 8.41 21.90 5.52
N GLN A 341 7.11 21.63 5.25
CA GLN A 341 6.29 20.83 6.18
C GLN A 341 6.75 19.37 6.24
N HIS A 342 7.15 18.78 5.12
CA HIS A 342 7.75 17.44 5.14
C HIS A 342 9.13 17.44 5.81
N CYS A 343 9.95 18.49 5.65
CA CYS A 343 11.21 18.62 6.38
C CYS A 343 10.97 18.69 7.90
N LEU A 344 9.97 19.48 8.33
CA LEU A 344 9.62 19.63 9.74
C LEU A 344 9.07 18.32 10.36
N SER A 345 8.34 17.49 9.59
CA SER A 345 7.89 16.19 10.08
C SER A 345 9.03 15.17 10.24
N TRP A 346 10.01 15.18 9.33
CA TRP A 346 11.26 14.42 9.53
C TRP A 346 12.11 14.98 10.66
N LEU A 347 12.08 16.29 10.93
CA LEU A 347 12.84 16.91 12.02
C LEU A 347 12.31 16.48 13.39
N TYR A 348 11.00 16.55 13.66
CA TYR A 348 10.47 16.04 14.93
C TYR A 348 10.71 14.52 15.08
N THR A 349 10.61 13.77 13.98
CA THR A 349 10.85 12.30 13.97
C THR A 349 12.31 11.99 14.32
N LEU A 350 13.26 12.73 13.74
CA LEU A 350 14.68 12.56 14.01
C LEU A 350 15.04 12.92 15.45
N GLU A 351 14.44 13.96 16.02
CA GLU A 351 14.61 14.31 17.43
C GLU A 351 14.04 13.25 18.38
N GLN A 352 12.88 12.65 18.07
CA GLN A 352 12.36 11.50 18.83
C GLN A 352 13.33 10.31 18.79
N MET A 353 13.89 10.00 17.62
CA MET A 353 14.86 8.90 17.45
C MET A 353 16.19 9.16 18.19
N LYS A 354 16.58 10.42 18.40
CA LYS A 354 17.70 10.83 19.27
C LYS A 354 17.36 10.75 20.77
N GLY A 355 16.08 10.68 21.14
CA GLY A 355 15.59 10.71 22.53
C GLY A 355 15.32 12.13 23.08
N SER A 356 15.32 13.15 22.22
CA SER A 356 14.98 14.53 22.56
C SER A 356 13.48 14.71 22.81
N ASP A 357 13.11 15.78 23.51
CA ASP A 357 11.71 16.21 23.53
C ASP A 357 11.40 16.98 22.23
N SER A 358 10.35 16.57 21.52
CA SER A 358 9.95 17.14 20.23
C SER A 358 8.50 17.64 20.23
N SER A 359 7.85 17.68 21.40
CA SER A 359 6.44 18.03 21.56
C SER A 359 6.09 19.36 20.88
N VAL A 360 6.82 20.43 21.21
CA VAL A 360 6.65 21.77 20.62
C VAL A 360 6.80 21.76 19.09
N LEU A 361 7.86 21.12 18.57
CA LEU A 361 8.10 20.99 17.13
C LEU A 361 6.97 20.22 16.42
N THR A 362 6.41 19.21 17.10
CA THR A 362 5.31 18.41 16.57
C THR A 362 4.02 19.23 16.56
N GLU A 363 3.71 19.97 17.64
CA GLU A 363 2.55 20.88 17.68
C GLU A 363 2.61 21.95 16.58
N ASP A 364 3.76 22.59 16.39
CA ASP A 364 3.92 23.62 15.37
C ASP A 364 3.84 23.03 13.96
N SER A 365 4.31 21.81 13.75
CA SER A 365 4.08 21.07 12.50
C SER A 365 2.60 20.80 12.23
N VAL A 366 1.79 20.50 13.24
CA VAL A 366 0.34 20.29 13.09
C VAL A 366 -0.36 21.61 12.74
N LYS A 367 -0.02 22.70 13.45
CA LYS A 367 -0.55 24.06 13.18
C LYS A 367 -0.26 24.49 11.74
N MET A 368 0.98 24.30 11.27
CA MET A 368 1.41 24.71 9.93
C MET A 368 0.91 23.77 8.82
N ALA A 369 0.86 22.45 9.05
CA ALA A 369 0.26 21.51 8.11
C ALA A 369 -1.26 21.76 7.94
N ALA A 370 -1.97 22.10 9.02
CA ALA A 370 -3.37 22.52 8.94
C ALA A 370 -3.52 23.86 8.16
N HIS A 371 -2.66 24.84 8.40
CA HIS A 371 -2.65 26.12 7.67
C HIS A 371 -2.46 25.93 6.15
N PHE A 372 -1.54 25.05 5.74
CA PHE A 372 -1.29 24.74 4.33
C PHE A 372 -2.23 23.67 3.74
N CYS A 373 -3.30 23.28 4.46
CA CYS A 373 -4.27 22.27 4.04
C CYS A 373 -3.64 20.91 3.64
N LEU A 374 -2.67 20.43 4.41
CA LEU A 374 -1.96 19.16 4.23
C LEU A 374 -2.48 18.09 5.22
N PRO A 375 -3.65 17.45 4.97
CA PRO A 375 -4.33 16.62 5.96
C PRO A 375 -3.50 15.43 6.43
N TYR A 376 -2.72 14.80 5.54
CA TYR A 376 -1.85 13.68 5.89
C TYR A 376 -0.78 14.05 6.92
N LEU A 377 -0.10 15.20 6.74
CA LEU A 377 0.94 15.65 7.68
C LEU A 377 0.35 16.14 9.00
N ALA A 378 -0.81 16.82 8.97
CA ALA A 378 -1.52 17.22 10.17
C ALA A 378 -1.96 16.00 11.00
N SER A 379 -2.58 15.01 10.37
CA SER A 379 -2.99 13.75 11.01
C SER A 379 -1.82 12.96 11.58
N LEU A 380 -0.73 12.80 10.83
CA LEU A 380 0.49 12.11 11.29
C LEU A 380 1.14 12.84 12.48
N GLY A 381 1.15 14.17 12.45
CA GLY A 381 1.61 14.99 13.59
C GLY A 381 0.74 14.82 14.84
N ILE A 382 -0.59 14.69 14.69
CA ILE A 382 -1.47 14.42 15.84
C ILE A 382 -1.26 13.00 16.37
N GLN A 383 -1.09 11.99 15.50
CA GLN A 383 -0.72 10.63 15.92
C GLN A 383 0.59 10.62 16.72
N SER A 384 1.61 11.35 16.27
CA SER A 384 2.88 11.58 17.00
C SER A 384 2.66 12.23 18.37
N LEU A 385 1.84 13.30 18.46
CA LEU A 385 1.50 13.96 19.74
C LEU A 385 0.74 13.03 20.70
N VAL A 386 -0.18 12.22 20.20
CA VAL A 386 -0.92 11.23 20.99
C VAL A 386 0.02 10.13 21.50
N GLN A 387 0.99 9.67 20.68
CA GLN A 387 1.99 8.69 21.09
C GLN A 387 2.87 9.24 22.22
N GLN A 388 3.38 10.48 22.07
CA GLN A 388 4.14 11.16 23.12
C GLN A 388 3.31 11.35 24.39
N GLY A 389 2.06 11.80 24.26
CA GLY A 389 1.14 12.00 25.38
C GLY A 389 0.84 10.71 26.14
N ALA A 390 0.71 9.59 25.43
CA ALA A 390 0.52 8.27 26.03
C ALA A 390 1.78 7.81 26.81
N VAL A 391 2.98 8.02 26.26
CA VAL A 391 4.26 7.73 26.94
C VAL A 391 4.49 8.64 28.15
N GLN A 392 4.02 9.89 28.10
CA GLN A 392 4.01 10.85 29.20
C GLN A 392 2.96 10.55 30.29
N GLY A 393 2.01 9.64 30.04
CA GLY A 393 0.95 9.29 30.99
C GLY A 393 -0.23 10.28 31.05
N LYS A 394 -0.52 11.00 29.97
CA LYS A 394 -1.77 11.80 29.85
C LYS A 394 -3.01 10.91 29.95
N SER A 395 -4.16 11.45 30.32
CA SER A 395 -5.31 10.61 30.62
C SER A 395 -5.91 9.96 29.37
N ALA A 396 -6.53 8.79 29.55
CA ALA A 396 -7.04 7.99 28.44
C ALA A 396 -8.13 8.69 27.62
N HIS A 397 -8.95 9.56 28.22
CA HIS A 397 -10.04 10.22 27.51
C HIS A 397 -9.53 11.35 26.61
N GLU A 398 -8.65 12.21 27.12
CA GLU A 398 -7.99 13.28 26.34
C GLU A 398 -7.31 12.73 25.07
N LEU A 399 -6.61 11.59 25.18
CA LEU A 399 -5.93 10.95 24.05
C LEU A 399 -6.91 10.35 23.03
N MET A 400 -8.03 9.79 23.49
CA MET A 400 -9.02 9.15 22.62
C MET A 400 -9.93 10.17 21.93
N ASP A 401 -10.24 11.31 22.57
CA ASP A 401 -10.95 12.41 21.90
C ASP A 401 -10.06 13.08 20.83
N ALA A 402 -8.76 13.26 21.08
CA ALA A 402 -7.82 13.75 20.07
C ALA A 402 -7.69 12.80 18.86
N LEU A 403 -7.67 11.48 19.09
CA LEU A 403 -7.71 10.48 18.00
C LEU A 403 -9.03 10.54 17.23
N LYS A 404 -10.17 10.60 17.91
CA LYS A 404 -11.51 10.63 17.32
C LYS A 404 -11.69 11.79 16.33
N ASP A 405 -11.26 12.99 16.69
CA ASP A 405 -11.37 14.15 15.80
C ASP A 405 -10.40 14.03 14.58
N THR A 406 -9.29 13.31 14.75
CA THR A 406 -8.34 13.00 13.68
C THR A 406 -8.86 11.89 12.75
N ASP A 407 -9.55 10.87 13.28
CA ASP A 407 -10.18 9.82 12.48
C ASP A 407 -11.29 10.35 11.57
N ILE A 408 -12.03 11.38 12.01
CA ILE A 408 -12.98 12.09 11.15
C ILE A 408 -12.26 12.68 9.91
N LEU A 409 -11.04 13.20 10.07
CA LEU A 409 -10.21 13.65 8.94
C LEU A 409 -9.68 12.47 8.09
N HIS A 410 -9.25 11.37 8.72
CA HIS A 410 -8.79 10.17 8.01
C HIS A 410 -9.86 9.63 7.06
N TRP A 411 -11.10 9.44 7.54
CA TRP A 411 -12.22 8.97 6.71
C TRP A 411 -12.63 10.00 5.65
N LYS A 412 -12.75 11.29 6.03
CA LYS A 412 -13.11 12.38 5.10
C LYS A 412 -12.15 12.50 3.91
N HIS A 413 -10.86 12.24 4.13
CA HIS A 413 -9.82 12.31 3.10
C HIS A 413 -9.39 10.94 2.55
N SER A 414 -10.08 9.85 2.93
CA SER A 414 -9.82 8.46 2.48
C SER A 414 -8.37 7.97 2.71
N LEU A 415 -7.76 8.37 3.84
CA LEU A 415 -6.36 8.12 4.17
C LEU A 415 -6.16 6.71 4.77
N SER A 416 -6.41 5.65 4.00
CA SER A 416 -6.44 4.23 4.46
C SER A 416 -5.28 3.85 5.39
N GLU A 417 -4.05 4.19 5.01
CA GLU A 417 -2.83 3.95 5.79
C GLU A 417 -2.88 4.56 7.20
N LEU A 418 -3.35 5.80 7.32
CA LEU A 418 -3.44 6.47 8.63
C LEU A 418 -4.59 5.91 9.48
N ILE A 419 -5.65 5.36 8.89
CA ILE A 419 -6.72 4.64 9.61
C ILE A 419 -6.15 3.36 10.25
N GLU A 420 -5.40 2.58 9.48
CA GLU A 420 -4.73 1.37 9.99
C GLU A 420 -3.75 1.69 11.12
N ILE A 421 -2.92 2.74 10.95
CA ILE A 421 -2.00 3.22 11.97
C ILE A 421 -2.75 3.74 13.20
N SER A 422 -3.85 4.48 13.04
CA SER A 422 -4.70 4.99 14.14
C SER A 422 -5.24 3.85 14.99
N LEU A 423 -5.74 2.79 14.34
CA LEU A 423 -6.24 1.59 15.02
C LEU A 423 -5.11 0.83 15.72
N ALA A 424 -3.98 0.59 15.08
CA ALA A 424 -2.82 -0.08 15.69
C ALA A 424 -2.23 0.70 16.87
N GLN A 425 -2.20 2.03 16.78
CA GLN A 425 -1.84 2.93 17.88
C GLN A 425 -2.86 2.84 19.02
N THR A 426 -4.16 2.84 18.71
CA THR A 426 -5.25 2.73 19.70
C THR A 426 -5.18 1.40 20.47
N ILE A 427 -4.93 0.27 19.79
CA ILE A 427 -4.68 -1.03 20.43
C ILE A 427 -3.50 -0.92 21.40
N SER A 428 -2.39 -0.32 20.95
CA SER A 428 -1.16 -0.18 21.72
C SER A 428 -1.35 0.68 22.97
N ILE A 429 -2.10 1.78 22.87
CA ILE A 429 -2.42 2.66 24.01
C ILE A 429 -3.32 1.95 25.02
N TRP A 430 -4.38 1.28 24.56
CA TRP A 430 -5.25 0.52 25.47
C TRP A 430 -4.49 -0.60 26.18
N ARG A 431 -3.59 -1.29 25.48
CA ARG A 431 -2.73 -2.34 26.06
C ARG A 431 -1.74 -1.77 27.08
N MET A 432 -1.09 -0.64 26.78
CA MET A 432 -0.22 0.07 27.71
C MET A 432 -0.96 0.56 28.98
N TYR A 433 -2.23 0.93 28.86
CA TYR A 433 -3.10 1.33 29.99
C TYR A 433 -3.88 0.16 30.62
N GLY A 434 -3.49 -1.09 30.33
CA GLY A 434 -4.05 -2.31 30.95
C GLY A 434 -5.51 -2.60 30.60
N LYS A 435 -6.06 -2.01 29.53
CA LYS A 435 -7.45 -2.21 29.07
C LYS A 435 -7.51 -3.28 27.97
N SER A 436 -7.18 -4.51 28.35
CA SER A 436 -7.10 -5.69 27.48
C SER A 436 -8.31 -5.86 26.56
N THR A 437 -9.54 -5.76 27.08
CA THR A 437 -10.78 -5.89 26.28
C THR A 437 -10.91 -4.81 25.20
N MET A 438 -10.50 -3.57 25.50
CA MET A 438 -10.54 -2.46 24.52
C MET A 438 -9.50 -2.66 23.42
N ALA A 439 -8.30 -3.11 23.80
CA ALA A 439 -7.26 -3.49 22.84
C ALA A 439 -7.72 -4.66 21.95
N GLN A 440 -8.38 -5.68 22.52
CA GLN A 440 -8.93 -6.81 21.77
C GLN A 440 -10.04 -6.37 20.80
N GLN A 441 -10.96 -5.49 21.21
CA GLN A 441 -12.00 -4.95 20.33
C GLN A 441 -11.41 -4.20 19.14
N GLN A 442 -10.41 -3.34 19.38
CA GLN A 442 -9.76 -2.54 18.34
C GLN A 442 -8.90 -3.42 17.40
N ALA A 443 -8.28 -4.48 17.91
CA ALA A 443 -7.64 -5.50 17.09
C ALA A 443 -8.66 -6.21 16.19
N GLN A 444 -9.81 -6.62 16.74
CA GLN A 444 -10.87 -7.23 15.92
C GLN A 444 -11.46 -6.25 14.90
N LEU A 445 -11.53 -4.95 15.17
CA LEU A 445 -11.96 -3.97 14.17
C LEU A 445 -10.97 -3.92 12.99
N LEU A 446 -9.68 -3.71 13.26
CA LEU A 446 -8.63 -3.63 12.23
C LEU A 446 -8.52 -4.94 11.42
N LEU A 447 -8.54 -6.10 12.09
CA LEU A 447 -8.41 -7.40 11.44
C LEU A 447 -9.66 -7.82 10.62
N ASN A 448 -10.81 -7.16 10.80
CA ASN A 448 -11.99 -7.36 9.96
C ASN A 448 -12.18 -6.24 8.91
N MET A 449 -11.31 -5.22 8.86
CA MET A 449 -11.36 -4.22 7.78
C MET A 449 -10.80 -4.80 6.47
N SER A 450 -11.54 -4.56 5.38
CA SER A 450 -11.06 -4.77 4.01
C SER A 450 -10.29 -3.53 3.50
N SER A 451 -9.47 -3.71 2.47
CA SER A 451 -8.74 -2.61 1.82
C SER A 451 -9.72 -1.56 1.28
N LEU A 452 -9.48 -0.29 1.65
CA LEU A 452 -10.36 0.84 1.32
C LEU A 452 -10.00 1.52 -0.02
N GLU A 453 -8.92 1.08 -0.67
CA GLU A 453 -8.46 1.71 -1.92
C GLU A 453 -9.30 1.25 -3.14
N PRO A 454 -9.74 2.19 -4.02
CA PRO A 454 -10.66 1.88 -5.12
C PRO A 454 -10.02 1.07 -6.27
N VAL A 455 -8.70 0.86 -6.24
CA VAL A 455 -7.96 0.03 -7.20
C VAL A 455 -7.26 -1.09 -6.42
N ASN A 456 -7.99 -2.14 -6.09
CA ASN A 456 -7.45 -3.30 -5.37
C ASN A 456 -6.85 -4.33 -6.34
N PHE A 457 -5.52 -4.42 -6.40
CA PHE A 457 -4.80 -5.34 -7.29
C PHE A 457 -4.82 -6.82 -6.80
N GLY A 458 -5.97 -7.31 -6.33
CA GLY A 458 -6.10 -8.60 -5.63
C GLY A 458 -5.79 -8.52 -4.13
N VAL A 459 -5.73 -7.31 -3.57
CA VAL A 459 -5.56 -7.06 -2.13
C VAL A 459 -6.94 -6.85 -1.50
N THR A 460 -7.44 -7.87 -0.81
CA THR A 460 -8.71 -7.82 -0.04
C THR A 460 -8.53 -7.13 1.30
N GLN A 461 -7.36 -7.27 1.91
CA GLN A 461 -6.94 -6.68 3.18
C GLN A 461 -5.46 -6.31 3.06
N ASN A 462 -5.06 -5.16 3.61
CA ASN A 462 -3.70 -4.67 3.55
C ASN A 462 -2.84 -5.37 4.64
N ASN A 463 -1.61 -5.73 4.27
CA ASN A 463 -0.70 -6.56 5.05
C ASN A 463 0.48 -5.69 5.57
N THR A 464 0.13 -4.64 6.30
CA THR A 464 1.02 -3.54 6.72
C THR A 464 1.64 -3.78 8.11
N GLU A 465 2.54 -2.90 8.54
CA GLU A 465 3.08 -2.92 9.92
C GLU A 465 1.98 -2.85 10.98
N ALA A 466 0.92 -2.06 10.73
CA ALA A 466 -0.24 -1.95 11.60
C ALA A 466 -0.95 -3.31 11.80
N PHE A 467 -1.11 -4.07 10.72
CA PHE A 467 -1.66 -5.43 10.74
C PHE A 467 -0.77 -6.40 11.53
N ALA A 468 0.55 -6.35 11.33
CA ALA A 468 1.51 -7.13 12.09
C ALA A 468 1.46 -6.82 13.61
N VAL A 469 1.42 -5.54 13.98
CA VAL A 469 1.33 -5.09 15.38
C VAL A 469 0.01 -5.53 16.03
N ALA A 470 -1.11 -5.42 15.32
CA ALA A 470 -2.42 -5.84 15.82
C ALA A 470 -2.48 -7.36 16.09
N LEU A 471 -1.96 -8.18 15.18
CA LEU A 471 -1.83 -9.62 15.38
C LEU A 471 -0.87 -9.97 16.53
N CYS A 472 0.25 -9.25 16.69
CA CYS A 472 1.16 -9.44 17.82
C CYS A 472 0.47 -9.15 19.16
N HIS A 473 -0.23 -8.02 19.29
CA HIS A 473 -0.97 -7.68 20.50
C HIS A 473 -2.10 -8.69 20.77
N LEU A 474 -2.78 -9.19 19.74
CA LEU A 474 -3.78 -10.25 19.88
C LEU A 474 -3.16 -11.57 20.37
N ALA A 475 -1.98 -11.94 19.88
CA ALA A 475 -1.23 -13.12 20.33
C ALA A 475 -0.84 -13.04 21.81
N GLU A 476 -0.36 -11.87 22.26
CA GLU A 476 -0.02 -11.61 23.67
C GLU A 476 -1.28 -11.67 24.57
N LEU A 477 -2.39 -11.04 24.14
CA LEU A 477 -3.66 -11.08 24.87
C LEU A 477 -4.21 -12.51 25.05
N HIS A 478 -4.05 -13.39 24.05
CA HIS A 478 -4.40 -14.81 24.19
C HIS A 478 -3.43 -15.56 25.12
N ALA A 479 -2.14 -15.24 25.09
CA ALA A 479 -1.15 -15.85 25.97
C ALA A 479 -1.36 -15.46 27.44
N GLU A 480 -1.75 -14.21 27.71
CA GLU A 480 -2.16 -13.71 29.04
C GLU A 480 -3.40 -14.43 29.59
N GLN A 481 -4.31 -14.86 28.70
CA GLN A 481 -5.48 -15.68 29.04
C GLN A 481 -5.16 -17.19 29.12
N GLY A 482 -3.91 -17.60 28.89
CA GLY A 482 -3.49 -19.01 28.83
C GLY A 482 -3.95 -19.78 27.58
N LEU A 483 -4.56 -19.10 26.61
CA LEU A 483 -5.14 -19.66 25.38
C LEU A 483 -4.07 -19.96 24.31
N TYR A 484 -2.99 -20.65 24.70
CA TYR A 484 -1.81 -20.88 23.87
C TYR A 484 -2.09 -21.56 22.52
N GLY A 485 -3.19 -22.32 22.39
CA GLY A 485 -3.62 -22.91 21.11
C GLY A 485 -4.07 -21.86 20.09
N GLY A 486 -4.77 -20.80 20.54
CA GLY A 486 -5.09 -19.65 19.71
C GLY A 486 -3.84 -18.87 19.33
N THR A 487 -2.94 -18.65 20.30
CA THR A 487 -1.63 -18.02 20.05
C THR A 487 -0.81 -18.76 18.99
N THR A 488 -0.80 -20.10 18.95
CA THR A 488 -0.08 -20.85 17.91
C THR A 488 -0.66 -20.70 16.50
N GLU A 489 -1.99 -20.64 16.35
CA GLU A 489 -2.59 -20.39 15.02
C GLU A 489 -2.39 -18.92 14.59
N ILE A 490 -2.41 -17.95 15.52
CA ILE A 490 -2.06 -16.55 15.23
C ILE A 490 -0.60 -16.45 14.74
N PHE A 491 0.36 -17.14 15.37
CA PHE A 491 1.75 -17.13 14.92
C PHE A 491 1.99 -17.88 13.60
N LYS A 492 1.23 -18.95 13.34
CA LYS A 492 1.22 -19.61 12.03
C LYS A 492 0.74 -18.64 10.94
N HIS A 493 -0.37 -17.94 11.16
CA HIS A 493 -0.86 -16.91 10.24
C HIS A 493 0.14 -15.75 10.07
N LEU A 494 0.73 -15.23 11.15
CA LEU A 494 1.80 -14.22 11.11
C LEU A 494 3.02 -14.67 10.30
N LYS A 495 3.38 -15.95 10.36
CA LYS A 495 4.52 -16.52 9.61
C LYS A 495 4.18 -16.76 8.13
N GLU A 496 2.92 -17.01 7.80
CA GLU A 496 2.40 -17.07 6.44
C GLU A 496 2.32 -15.65 5.81
N GLN A 497 1.86 -14.64 6.56
CA GLN A 497 1.73 -13.26 6.10
C GLN A 497 3.02 -12.43 6.21
N PHE A 498 3.96 -12.81 7.07
CA PHE A 498 5.28 -12.17 7.19
C PHE A 498 6.40 -13.22 7.28
N PRO A 499 6.80 -13.82 6.14
CA PRO A 499 7.95 -14.73 6.08
C PRO A 499 9.22 -14.10 6.71
N PRO A 500 10.14 -14.89 7.29
CA PRO A 500 11.24 -14.40 8.13
C PRO A 500 12.32 -13.55 7.41
N HIS A 501 12.12 -13.25 6.12
CA HIS A 501 12.97 -12.36 5.32
C HIS A 501 12.33 -10.99 5.03
N THR A 502 11.06 -10.75 5.40
CA THR A 502 10.39 -9.45 5.25
C THR A 502 10.77 -8.50 6.39
N GLN A 503 10.57 -7.19 6.19
CA GLN A 503 10.97 -6.17 7.18
C GLN A 503 10.26 -6.36 8.54
N HIS A 504 8.94 -6.57 8.52
CA HIS A 504 8.11 -6.65 9.74
C HIS A 504 8.22 -7.98 10.49
N ALA A 505 8.88 -9.01 9.95
CA ALA A 505 9.03 -10.30 10.61
C ALA A 505 9.72 -10.20 11.99
N LYS A 506 10.61 -9.21 12.18
CA LYS A 506 11.27 -8.93 13.46
C LYS A 506 10.29 -8.66 14.60
N LEU A 507 9.09 -8.11 14.30
CA LEU A 507 8.04 -7.82 15.29
C LEU A 507 7.44 -9.11 15.85
N TRP A 508 6.92 -9.99 14.99
CA TRP A 508 6.31 -11.24 15.46
C TRP A 508 7.34 -12.21 16.03
N MET A 509 8.57 -12.24 15.50
CA MET A 509 9.65 -13.06 16.05
C MET A 509 10.01 -12.63 17.48
N LEU A 510 10.01 -11.33 17.79
CA LEU A 510 10.20 -10.85 19.17
C LEU A 510 9.01 -11.19 20.07
N CYS A 511 7.78 -11.09 19.55
CA CYS A 511 6.55 -11.43 20.25
C CYS A 511 6.50 -12.93 20.64
N ASP A 512 6.76 -13.82 19.68
CA ASP A 512 6.83 -15.28 19.88
C ASP A 512 7.87 -15.65 20.93
N LEU A 513 9.09 -15.12 20.82
CA LEU A 513 10.15 -15.34 21.81
C LEU A 513 9.79 -14.84 23.22
N LYS A 514 9.07 -13.73 23.36
CA LYS A 514 8.56 -13.24 24.66
C LYS A 514 7.54 -14.23 25.25
N ILE A 515 6.57 -14.68 24.46
CA ILE A 515 5.50 -15.58 24.94
C ILE A 515 6.06 -16.97 25.28
N GLN A 516 6.97 -17.52 24.47
CA GLN A 516 7.65 -18.78 24.78
C GLN A 516 8.48 -18.68 26.06
N PHE A 517 9.19 -17.55 26.25
CA PHE A 517 9.94 -17.28 27.46
C PHE A 517 9.03 -17.21 28.70
N GLU A 518 7.93 -16.46 28.64
CA GLU A 518 6.99 -16.32 29.75
C GLU A 518 6.31 -17.65 30.10
N LYS A 519 5.91 -18.43 29.08
CA LYS A 519 5.40 -19.79 29.27
C LYS A 519 6.41 -20.70 29.97
N HIS A 520 7.69 -20.68 29.56
CA HIS A 520 8.73 -21.49 30.21
C HIS A 520 9.10 -21.01 31.62
N MET A 521 8.99 -19.72 31.91
CA MET A 521 9.16 -19.19 33.27
C MET A 521 8.01 -19.61 34.19
N ASN A 522 6.76 -19.55 33.70
CA ASN A 522 5.56 -19.99 34.43
C ASN A 522 5.56 -21.51 34.68
N ASP A 523 6.01 -22.30 33.70
CA ASP A 523 6.25 -23.74 33.81
C ASP A 523 7.38 -24.12 34.80
N GLY A 524 8.15 -23.16 35.32
CA GLY A 524 9.37 -23.41 36.11
C GLY A 524 10.55 -23.98 35.32
N LYS A 525 10.44 -24.06 33.98
CA LYS A 525 11.43 -24.68 33.07
C LYS A 525 12.54 -23.70 32.69
N TYR A 526 13.25 -23.17 33.68
CA TYR A 526 14.28 -22.14 33.49
C TYR A 526 15.40 -22.55 32.52
N HIS A 527 15.68 -23.86 32.40
CA HIS A 527 16.64 -24.40 31.43
C HIS A 527 16.20 -24.24 29.96
N LEU A 528 14.90 -24.08 29.68
CA LEU A 528 14.36 -23.74 28.36
C LEU A 528 14.24 -22.22 28.17
N ALA A 529 13.98 -21.46 29.24
CA ALA A 529 13.93 -20.00 29.19
C ALA A 529 15.32 -19.36 28.95
N GLN A 530 16.39 -19.95 29.51
CA GLN A 530 17.75 -19.40 29.40
C GLN A 530 18.30 -19.34 27.95
N PRO A 531 18.13 -20.36 27.08
CA PRO A 531 18.49 -20.29 25.66
C PRO A 531 17.74 -19.24 24.82
N LEU A 532 16.53 -18.84 25.23
CA LEU A 532 15.75 -17.81 24.51
C LEU A 532 16.29 -16.40 24.75
N VAL A 533 16.93 -16.15 25.90
CA VAL A 533 17.46 -14.83 26.28
C VAL A 533 18.47 -14.26 25.25
N PRO A 534 19.46 -15.02 24.73
CA PRO A 534 20.29 -14.60 23.60
C PRO A 534 19.49 -14.19 22.35
N ALA A 535 18.45 -14.94 21.97
CA ALA A 535 17.64 -14.65 20.79
C ALA A 535 16.81 -13.37 20.95
N ILE A 536 16.17 -13.19 22.12
CA ILE A 536 15.48 -11.95 22.49
C ILE A 536 16.46 -10.78 22.45
N ARG A 537 17.67 -10.94 23.01
CA ARG A 537 18.72 -9.89 23.03
C ARG A 537 19.24 -9.52 21.64
N ALA A 538 19.19 -10.42 20.68
CA ALA A 538 19.56 -10.14 19.29
C ALA A 538 18.55 -9.22 18.58
N GLN A 539 17.25 -9.38 18.86
CA GLN A 539 16.20 -8.51 18.34
C GLN A 539 16.07 -7.19 19.15
N ASN A 540 16.02 -7.29 20.48
CA ASN A 540 15.90 -6.14 21.39
C ASN A 540 16.88 -6.28 22.58
N LYS A 541 17.90 -5.42 22.60
CA LYS A 541 18.97 -5.43 23.60
C LYS A 541 18.46 -5.16 25.03
N THR A 542 17.47 -4.29 25.18
CA THR A 542 16.92 -3.84 26.47
C THR A 542 16.02 -4.90 27.07
N GLU A 543 15.07 -5.43 26.29
CA GLU A 543 14.20 -6.54 26.69
C GLU A 543 15.03 -7.81 26.99
N GLY A 544 16.03 -8.13 26.16
CA GLY A 544 16.93 -9.26 26.41
C GLY A 544 17.74 -9.15 27.70
N LEU A 545 18.10 -7.94 28.15
CA LEU A 545 18.71 -7.72 29.46
C LEU A 545 17.71 -7.86 30.61
N TYR A 546 16.47 -7.38 30.43
CA TYR A 546 15.38 -7.56 31.39
C TYR A 546 15.05 -9.05 31.61
N ARG A 547 14.84 -9.80 30.52
CA ARG A 547 14.57 -11.25 30.60
C ARG A 547 15.76 -12.03 31.17
N LYS A 548 17.01 -11.62 30.89
CA LYS A 548 18.20 -12.20 31.56
C LYS A 548 18.15 -12.02 33.08
N ALA A 549 17.75 -10.84 33.57
CA ALA A 549 17.63 -10.60 35.00
C ALA A 549 16.49 -11.41 35.64
N GLN A 550 15.38 -11.62 34.93
CA GLN A 550 14.29 -12.50 35.40
C GLN A 550 14.77 -13.95 35.58
N VAL A 551 15.48 -14.54 34.63
CA VAL A 551 16.04 -15.90 34.77
C VAL A 551 17.04 -15.98 35.93
N LEU A 552 17.95 -15.02 36.05
CA LEU A 552 18.94 -15.00 37.13
C LEU A 552 18.29 -14.83 38.52
N LYS A 553 17.17 -14.10 38.62
CA LYS A 553 16.34 -14.03 39.84
C LYS A 553 15.74 -15.40 40.19
N SER A 554 15.18 -16.14 39.22
CA SER A 554 14.62 -17.48 39.46
C SER A 554 15.68 -18.56 39.74
N LEU A 555 16.89 -18.43 39.21
CA LEU A 555 18.04 -19.31 39.50
C LEU A 555 18.81 -18.89 40.77
N SER A 556 18.19 -18.10 41.66
CA SER A 556 18.76 -17.58 42.92
C SER A 556 20.07 -16.77 42.79
N ARG A 557 20.49 -16.40 41.58
CA ARG A 557 21.68 -15.58 41.27
C ARG A 557 21.38 -14.08 41.43
N THR A 558 20.87 -13.72 42.60
CA THR A 558 20.34 -12.37 42.91
C THR A 558 21.37 -11.25 42.73
N THR A 559 22.63 -11.48 43.06
CA THR A 559 23.73 -10.50 42.92
C THR A 559 24.08 -10.21 41.46
N GLU A 560 24.04 -11.22 40.59
CA GLU A 560 24.23 -11.05 39.13
C GLU A 560 23.01 -10.36 38.50
N ALA A 561 21.80 -10.76 38.89
CA ALA A 561 20.56 -10.12 38.45
C ALA A 561 20.54 -8.62 38.82
N TYR A 562 20.86 -8.28 40.08
CA TYR A 562 20.87 -6.89 40.55
C TYR A 562 21.87 -6.01 39.80
N ARG A 563 23.09 -6.50 39.54
CA ARG A 563 24.11 -5.80 38.72
C ARG A 563 23.65 -5.54 37.28
N ILE A 564 22.83 -6.44 36.71
CA ILE A 564 22.24 -6.25 35.37
C ILE A 564 21.10 -5.23 35.44
N LEU A 565 20.25 -5.30 36.47
CA LEU A 565 19.13 -4.38 36.67
C LEU A 565 19.60 -2.94 36.92
N GLN A 566 20.66 -2.71 37.71
CA GLN A 566 21.26 -1.39 37.88
C GLN A 566 21.74 -0.79 36.54
N LYS A 567 22.42 -1.60 35.70
CA LYS A 567 22.86 -1.17 34.36
C LYS A 567 21.70 -0.92 33.42
N LEU A 568 20.62 -1.70 33.53
CA LEU A 568 19.39 -1.52 32.77
C LEU A 568 18.66 -0.24 33.19
N GLN A 569 18.52 0.01 34.50
CA GLN A 569 17.92 1.24 35.05
C GLN A 569 18.63 2.49 34.51
N VAL A 570 19.95 2.60 34.69
CA VAL A 570 20.75 3.76 34.21
C VAL A 570 20.70 3.90 32.68
N HIS A 571 20.40 2.83 31.94
CA HIS A 571 20.15 2.90 30.50
C HIS A 571 18.74 3.43 30.20
N CYS A 572 17.70 2.84 30.79
CA CYS A 572 16.30 3.19 30.59
C CYS A 572 15.96 4.62 31.07
N GLU A 573 16.62 5.11 32.13
CA GLU A 573 16.53 6.50 32.59
C GLU A 573 17.07 7.47 31.53
N LYS A 574 18.20 7.12 30.88
CA LYS A 574 18.79 7.93 29.80
C LYS A 574 18.00 7.87 28.50
N THR A 575 17.34 6.75 28.21
CA THR A 575 16.53 6.57 26.98
C THR A 575 15.03 6.78 27.22
N ARG A 576 14.61 7.30 28.39
CA ARG A 576 13.22 7.54 28.78
C ARG A 576 12.28 6.33 28.57
N CYS A 577 12.77 5.09 28.72
CA CYS A 577 11.98 3.88 28.45
C CYS A 577 11.00 3.54 29.60
N THR A 578 9.89 4.28 29.66
CA THR A 578 8.88 4.22 30.73
C THR A 578 8.33 2.82 30.99
N GLU A 579 7.98 2.05 29.95
CA GLU A 579 7.46 0.67 30.08
C GLU A 579 8.40 -0.23 30.91
N THR A 580 9.71 -0.20 30.62
CA THR A 580 10.71 -0.98 31.37
C THR A 580 10.92 -0.49 32.81
N ILE A 581 10.75 0.82 33.06
CA ILE A 581 10.85 1.41 34.41
C ILE A 581 9.62 1.02 35.25
N ILE A 582 8.43 1.03 34.67
CA ILE A 582 7.19 0.57 35.32
C ILE A 582 7.28 -0.94 35.60
N ARG A 583 7.70 -1.75 34.62
CA ARG A 583 7.93 -3.19 34.80
C ARG A 583 9.02 -3.52 35.84
N TRP A 584 9.98 -2.64 36.07
CA TRP A 584 10.97 -2.76 37.13
C TRP A 584 10.34 -2.52 38.51
N ASN A 585 9.63 -1.39 38.68
CA ASN A 585 8.94 -1.02 39.93
C ASN A 585 7.93 -2.08 40.41
N VAL A 586 7.20 -2.73 39.49
CA VAL A 586 6.13 -3.68 39.84
C VAL A 586 6.65 -5.09 40.18
N ASN A 587 7.77 -5.53 39.61
CA ASN A 587 8.20 -6.94 39.65
C ASN A 587 9.36 -7.25 40.62
N LEU A 588 9.77 -6.29 41.45
CA LEU A 588 10.87 -6.41 42.40
C LEU A 588 10.46 -5.86 43.78
N PRO A 589 10.69 -6.61 44.87
CA PRO A 589 10.62 -6.03 46.21
C PRO A 589 11.74 -4.99 46.40
N PRO A 590 11.59 -4.04 47.35
CA PRO A 590 12.64 -3.08 47.66
C PRO A 590 13.94 -3.78 48.11
N PRO A 591 15.11 -3.12 47.96
CA PRO A 591 16.38 -3.69 48.39
C PRO A 591 16.38 -3.96 49.91
N PRO A 592 17.00 -5.05 50.39
CA PRO A 592 16.85 -5.53 51.78
C PRO A 592 17.43 -4.60 52.87
N ASN A 593 18.08 -3.50 52.50
CA ASN A 593 18.74 -2.55 53.41
C ASN A 593 18.17 -1.12 53.35
N VAL A 594 16.93 -0.92 52.90
CA VAL A 594 16.23 0.38 53.03
C VAL A 594 15.09 0.24 54.02
N LEU A 595 15.36 0.61 55.28
CA LEU A 595 14.33 0.93 56.25
C LEU A 595 13.54 2.14 55.74
N PHE A 596 12.27 1.95 55.40
CA PHE A 596 11.38 3.05 55.05
C PHE A 596 11.17 3.94 56.29
N LEU A 597 11.64 5.19 56.21
CA LEU A 597 11.11 6.24 57.07
C LEU A 597 9.65 6.49 56.69
N HIS A 598 8.77 6.51 57.69
CA HIS A 598 7.34 6.74 57.48
C HIS A 598 7.09 8.13 56.85
N LEU A 599 6.53 8.12 55.64
CA LEU A 599 5.69 9.22 55.15
C LEU A 599 4.22 8.74 55.18
N SER A 600 3.64 8.82 56.37
CA SER A 600 2.21 8.59 56.60
C SER A 600 1.39 9.77 56.08
N GLY A 601 0.60 9.57 55.02
CA GLY A 601 -0.25 10.67 54.52
C GLY A 601 -0.96 10.43 53.19
N LEU A 602 -1.88 9.46 53.13
CA LEU A 602 -3.17 9.49 52.39
C LEU A 602 -3.91 8.14 52.63
N PRO A 603 -5.24 8.08 52.62
CA PRO A 603 -5.99 6.93 53.14
C PRO A 603 -6.19 5.80 52.12
N SER A 604 -6.14 4.56 52.60
CA SER A 604 -6.70 3.40 51.90
C SER A 604 -8.22 3.32 52.16
N PRO A 605 -9.05 2.93 51.18
CA PRO A 605 -10.39 2.42 51.48
C PRO A 605 -10.30 1.11 52.29
N ALA A 606 -11.34 0.83 53.07
CA ALA A 606 -11.50 -0.41 53.82
C ALA A 606 -12.98 -0.85 53.79
N ASP A 607 -13.22 -2.15 53.90
CA ASP A 607 -14.51 -2.79 53.61
C ASP A 607 -15.62 -2.50 54.63
N VAL A 608 -16.87 -2.52 54.14
CA VAL A 608 -18.05 -2.94 54.92
C VAL A 608 -18.89 -3.87 54.05
N GLY A 609 -19.06 -5.11 54.48
CA GLY A 609 -19.86 -6.12 53.77
C GLY A 609 -21.37 -6.05 54.07
N GLY A 610 -22.15 -6.80 53.30
CA GLY A 610 -23.55 -7.12 53.62
C GLY A 610 -23.69 -8.07 54.82
N PRO A 611 -24.91 -8.52 55.19
CA PRO A 611 -25.96 -8.95 54.26
C PRO A 611 -27.32 -8.24 54.43
N GLY A 612 -28.30 -8.57 53.59
CA GLY A 612 -29.63 -7.93 53.56
C GLY A 612 -30.82 -8.89 53.73
N ALA A 613 -32.03 -8.33 53.69
CA ALA A 613 -33.30 -9.08 53.67
C ALA A 613 -34.38 -8.33 52.87
N HIS A 614 -35.18 -9.10 52.11
CA HIS A 614 -36.46 -8.70 51.50
C HIS A 614 -37.61 -9.33 52.32
N PRO A 615 -38.87 -8.82 52.32
CA PRO A 615 -39.62 -8.42 51.11
C PRO A 615 -40.48 -7.13 51.23
N GLY A 616 -41.17 -6.76 50.14
CA GLY A 616 -42.27 -5.75 50.13
C GLY A 616 -43.65 -6.42 50.27
N PRO A 617 -44.75 -5.92 49.63
CA PRO A 617 -44.94 -4.62 48.96
C PRO A 617 -46.29 -3.93 49.34
N ARG A 618 -46.56 -2.68 48.89
CA ARG A 618 -47.92 -2.16 48.59
C ARG A 618 -47.96 -0.77 47.89
N ARG A 619 -49.13 -0.41 47.36
CA ARG A 619 -49.47 0.83 46.62
C ARG A 619 -50.43 1.72 47.45
N HIS A 620 -50.45 3.05 47.22
CA HIS A 620 -51.60 3.85 46.70
C HIS A 620 -51.64 5.34 47.13
N HIS A 621 -52.28 6.17 46.29
CA HIS A 621 -52.76 7.57 46.47
C HIS A 621 -51.71 8.69 46.72
N GLY A 622 -51.87 9.92 46.22
CA GLY A 622 -52.65 10.42 45.07
C GLY A 622 -53.88 11.31 45.38
N GLN A 623 -53.78 12.62 45.11
CA GLN A 623 -54.91 13.58 44.97
C GLN A 623 -54.69 14.51 43.74
N ARG A 624 -55.45 15.63 43.59
CA ARG A 624 -55.65 16.34 42.30
C ARG A 624 -55.81 17.87 42.40
N ALA A 625 -55.27 18.59 41.41
CA ALA A 625 -55.48 20.00 41.04
C ALA A 625 -55.04 20.17 39.55
N ARG A 626 -55.60 20.96 38.61
CA ARG A 626 -56.80 21.84 38.49
C ARG A 626 -56.90 23.07 39.42
N ALA A 627 -57.39 24.23 38.99
CA ALA A 627 -57.95 24.67 37.67
C ALA A 627 -57.96 26.21 37.56
N ASP A 628 -58.18 26.92 36.43
CA ASP A 628 -58.11 26.76 34.95
C ASP A 628 -58.35 28.22 34.39
N ALA A 629 -58.15 28.67 33.13
CA ALA A 629 -57.72 28.09 31.85
C ALA A 629 -56.53 28.90 31.23
N GLY A 630 -56.54 29.66 30.12
CA GLY A 630 -57.50 29.95 29.03
C GLY A 630 -56.83 30.71 27.85
N SER A 631 -57.29 30.50 26.61
CA SER A 631 -56.64 30.92 25.32
C SER A 631 -57.66 31.68 24.42
N PRO A 632 -57.45 31.99 23.11
CA PRO A 632 -56.26 31.89 22.22
C PRO A 632 -56.05 33.16 21.32
N LEU A 633 -55.52 32.98 20.09
CA LEU A 633 -55.46 33.85 18.88
C LEU A 633 -54.13 34.58 18.58
N SER A 634 -53.66 34.74 17.33
CA SER A 634 -53.72 33.92 16.08
C SER A 634 -52.95 34.63 14.95
N ASP A 635 -52.11 33.90 14.19
CA ASP A 635 -51.57 34.22 12.84
C ASP A 635 -50.80 35.57 12.65
N GLY A 636 -50.00 35.80 11.60
CA GLY A 636 -49.55 34.98 10.47
C GLY A 636 -48.33 35.63 9.75
N PRO A 637 -47.70 34.98 8.75
CA PRO A 637 -46.40 35.40 8.22
C PRO A 637 -46.44 36.39 7.04
N GLY A 638 -45.37 37.19 6.88
CA GLY A 638 -45.16 38.13 5.76
C GLY A 638 -43.77 37.99 5.10
N ARG A 639 -43.70 38.20 3.77
CA ARG A 639 -42.47 38.14 2.96
C ARG A 639 -41.98 39.55 2.60
N HIS A 640 -40.68 39.75 2.42
CA HIS A 640 -40.01 40.54 1.36
C HIS A 640 -38.47 40.51 1.58
N ALA A 641 -37.60 40.93 0.66
CA ALA A 641 -37.39 40.51 -0.74
C ALA A 641 -36.12 41.21 -1.27
N ALA A 642 -35.17 40.45 -1.83
CA ALA A 642 -34.08 40.87 -2.73
C ALA A 642 -33.15 42.05 -2.35
N GLN A 643 -31.83 41.82 -2.48
CA GLN A 643 -31.07 42.51 -3.53
C GLN A 643 -29.82 41.72 -3.97
N ARG A 644 -29.28 42.07 -5.13
CA ARG A 644 -28.08 41.47 -5.73
C ARG A 644 -26.92 42.45 -5.64
N THR A 645 -25.70 41.95 -5.45
CA THR A 645 -24.49 42.58 -5.99
C THR A 645 -23.63 41.54 -6.68
N ARG A 646 -23.01 41.94 -7.79
CA ARG A 646 -22.20 41.11 -8.69
C ARG A 646 -21.00 41.96 -9.08
N ALA A 647 -19.81 41.57 -8.64
CA ALA A 647 -18.56 42.26 -8.95
C ALA A 647 -17.61 41.29 -9.61
N SER A 648 -17.22 41.60 -10.85
CA SER A 648 -16.31 40.79 -11.67
C SER A 648 -15.30 41.71 -12.34
N ARG A 649 -14.02 41.42 -12.16
CA ARG A 649 -12.92 41.76 -13.06
C ARG A 649 -11.85 40.68 -12.94
#